data_AF-A0A665UJ52-F1
#
_entry.id   AF-A0A665UJ52-F1
#
_cell.length_a   1.000
_cell.length_b   1.000
_cell.length_c   1.000
_cell.angle_alpha   90.00
_cell.angle_beta   90.00
_cell.angle_gamma   90.00
#
_symmetry.space_group_name_H-M   'P 1'
#
loop_
_entity.id
_entity.type
_entity.pdbx_description
1 polymer ?
#
loop_
_entity_poly.entity_id
_entity_poly.type
_entity_poly.pdbx_seq_one_letter_code
_entity_poly.pdbx_strand_id
1 'polypeptide(L)'
;QSPIGQIYSPTNEVNTYVKTFSPVSSFFPSELLDDILREKPQEADGIDSVVVVDNVPQVGPERLEKLKNVIHKIFSKFGKITTEFYPEADGMTKGYIFLEYAAPTQALEAVKNADGYKLDKQHTFRVNLFTDFDKYMNISDEWETPEKQPFKDFGNMRHWIEDSDCRDQYSVIYEAGERTAIFSNDAKEPITVEERARWTETYVRWSPKGTYLATFHQRGIALWGGEKFKQIQRFSHQGVSLIDFSPCERYVVTFSPLMDTKEDPQAIIIWDILTGQKKRGFHCESSAHWPIFKWSHDGKFFARMTQDTLSIYETPSMGLLDKKSLKISGIKDFSWSPGDNIIAFWVPEDKDIPARVTLMQMPSRQEIRVRNLFNVVDCKLHWQRNGDYLCVKVDRTPKGTQGVVTNFEIFRMREKQVPVDVVEMKESIIAFAWEPNGSKFAVLHGESPRINASFYHVKNNGKIELIKMFDKQQANSIFWSPQGQFMVLAGLRSMNGALAFVDTSDCTMMYIAEHYMASDVEWDPTGRYVVTSVSWWSHKVDNAYWLWTFQGRLLQKNNKDRFCQLLWRPRPPTLLSVDQIKMIKKDLKKYSKIFEQKDRLSQSKASKELVDKRRAMMEDYRRYRETALQIYQEQKSVRLELRGGVDTDELDSNVDDWEEETIEFFINEEIIPIGDLHHNRKTKLLARATTVYKYLILQVYLTCSLSFSPPVFVWKEERGALLLTGEGRQPRCES
;
A
#
# COMPACT_ATOMS: atom_id res chain seq x y z
N GLN A 1 44.57 21.68 -45.51
CA GLN A 1 44.75 21.36 -46.94
C GLN A 1 43.48 20.65 -47.42
N SER A 2 42.82 21.20 -48.45
CA SER A 2 41.92 20.49 -49.39
C SER A 2 42.78 19.68 -50.40
N PRO A 3 42.28 18.85 -51.35
CA PRO A 3 40.92 18.66 -51.92
C PRO A 3 40.28 17.28 -51.55
N ILE A 4 39.07 16.82 -51.94
CA ILE A 4 38.14 16.96 -53.09
C ILE A 4 38.41 16.01 -54.30
N GLY A 5 37.41 15.18 -54.64
CA GLY A 5 37.20 14.56 -55.97
C GLY A 5 37.62 13.09 -56.16
N GLN A 6 37.25 12.40 -57.25
CA GLN A 6 36.03 12.44 -58.10
C GLN A 6 36.06 11.31 -59.18
N ILE A 7 34.90 10.71 -59.55
CA ILE A 7 34.53 10.01 -60.80
C ILE A 7 35.48 8.94 -61.44
N TYR A 8 35.02 7.70 -61.64
CA TYR A 8 34.76 7.05 -62.97
C TYR A 8 34.51 5.52 -62.92
N SER A 9 33.65 5.05 -63.82
CA SER A 9 33.44 3.63 -64.21
C SER A 9 34.09 3.35 -65.58
N PRO A 10 34.22 2.08 -66.01
CA PRO A 10 33.45 1.68 -67.22
C PRO A 10 33.04 0.17 -67.35
N THR A 11 31.80 -0.02 -67.83
CA THR A 11 31.27 -0.98 -68.85
C THR A 11 31.91 -2.35 -69.19
N ASN A 12 31.03 -3.37 -69.32
CA ASN A 12 30.85 -4.35 -70.43
C ASN A 12 32.01 -5.31 -70.83
N GLU A 13 31.83 -6.52 -71.41
CA GLU A 13 30.67 -7.36 -71.82
C GLU A 13 31.09 -8.87 -71.77
N VAL A 14 30.51 -9.94 -72.38
CA VAL A 14 29.55 -10.17 -73.50
C VAL A 14 28.75 -11.49 -73.30
N ASN A 15 27.84 -11.82 -74.22
CA ASN A 15 26.91 -12.99 -74.16
C ASN A 15 27.48 -14.34 -74.65
N THR A 16 26.83 -15.46 -74.24
CA THR A 16 26.57 -16.59 -75.18
C THR A 16 25.18 -17.23 -74.99
N TYR A 17 24.58 -17.59 -76.14
CA TYR A 17 23.26 -18.16 -76.45
C TYR A 17 22.89 -19.48 -75.69
N VAL A 18 21.66 -20.04 -75.71
CA VAL A 18 20.68 -20.30 -76.81
C VAL A 18 19.22 -20.37 -76.32
N LYS A 19 18.24 -20.08 -77.21
CA LYS A 19 16.78 -20.30 -77.03
C LYS A 19 16.30 -21.64 -77.64
N THR A 20 15.29 -22.28 -77.05
CA THR A 20 14.43 -23.27 -77.74
C THR A 20 12.94 -23.10 -77.41
N PHE A 21 12.21 -22.58 -78.40
CA PHE A 21 10.77 -22.61 -78.73
C PHE A 21 9.65 -23.00 -77.72
N SER A 22 8.53 -22.26 -77.86
CA SER A 22 7.21 -22.41 -77.23
C SER A 22 6.22 -23.25 -78.06
N PRO A 23 4.98 -23.46 -77.57
CA PRO A 23 3.84 -22.90 -78.33
C PRO A 23 2.67 -22.32 -77.50
N VAL A 24 2.37 -21.04 -77.78
CA VAL A 24 1.03 -20.42 -78.05
C VAL A 24 -0.13 -20.52 -77.03
N SER A 25 -0.79 -19.37 -76.84
CA SER A 25 -2.07 -19.07 -76.16
C SER A 25 -2.06 -19.09 -74.61
N SER A 26 -2.67 -18.13 -73.91
CA SER A 26 -3.39 -16.90 -74.35
C SER A 26 -3.00 -15.68 -73.50
N PHE A 27 -2.80 -14.52 -74.14
CA PHE A 27 -2.70 -13.25 -73.44
C PHE A 27 -4.10 -12.86 -72.92
N PHE A 28 -4.25 -12.76 -71.60
CA PHE A 28 -5.46 -12.24 -70.98
C PHE A 28 -5.39 -10.71 -70.89
N PRO A 29 -6.51 -9.97 -71.07
CA PRO A 29 -6.53 -8.50 -70.97
C PRO A 29 -6.22 -7.93 -69.57
N SER A 30 -6.00 -8.77 -68.56
CA SER A 30 -5.95 -8.37 -67.14
C SER A 30 -4.72 -7.55 -66.75
N GLU A 31 -3.52 -7.87 -67.26
CA GLU A 31 -2.30 -7.13 -66.89
C GLU A 31 -2.26 -5.71 -67.47
N LEU A 32 -3.00 -5.45 -68.54
CA LEU A 32 -3.16 -4.12 -69.14
C LEU A 32 -4.32 -3.32 -68.52
N LEU A 33 -5.13 -3.93 -67.65
CA LEU A 33 -6.21 -3.25 -66.95
C LEU A 33 -5.71 -2.45 -65.73
N ASP A 34 -4.67 -2.92 -65.05
CA ASP A 34 -4.24 -2.37 -63.76
C ASP A 34 -3.63 -0.96 -63.88
N ASP A 35 -2.84 -0.69 -64.93
CA ASP A 35 -2.32 0.65 -65.21
C ASP A 35 -3.40 1.59 -65.76
N ILE A 36 -4.38 1.09 -66.52
CA ILE A 36 -5.53 1.89 -67.01
C ILE A 36 -6.50 2.22 -65.86
N LEU A 37 -6.65 1.34 -64.87
CA LEU A 37 -7.47 1.58 -63.68
C LEU A 37 -6.90 2.66 -62.75
N ARG A 38 -5.58 2.94 -62.83
CA ARG A 38 -4.94 4.07 -62.13
C ARG A 38 -5.22 5.43 -62.78
N GLU A 39 -5.62 5.47 -64.05
CA GLU A 39 -6.05 6.70 -64.74
C GLU A 39 -7.56 6.99 -64.64
N LYS A 40 -8.27 6.35 -63.68
CA LYS A 40 -9.53 6.93 -63.22
C LYS A 40 -9.23 8.29 -62.55
N PRO A 41 -9.93 9.38 -62.90
CA PRO A 41 -9.83 10.61 -62.13
C PRO A 41 -10.33 10.32 -60.71
N GLN A 42 -9.49 10.61 -59.72
CA GLN A 42 -9.84 10.48 -58.31
C GLN A 42 -11.05 11.39 -58.00
N GLU A 43 -12.06 10.88 -57.30
CA GLU A 43 -13.36 11.55 -57.18
C GLU A 43 -13.32 12.79 -56.28
N ALA A 44 -12.93 13.93 -56.88
CA ALA A 44 -13.10 15.32 -56.45
C ALA A 44 -12.64 15.71 -55.02
N ASP A 45 -11.69 16.65 -54.94
CA ASP A 45 -11.20 17.33 -53.72
C ASP A 45 -12.26 18.10 -52.89
N GLY A 46 -13.57 17.90 -53.16
CA GLY A 46 -14.69 18.50 -52.42
C GLY A 46 -15.37 17.57 -51.42
N ILE A 47 -15.22 16.25 -51.52
CA ILE A 47 -16.02 15.27 -50.75
C ILE A 47 -15.84 15.39 -49.22
N ASP A 48 -14.66 15.81 -48.74
CA ASP A 48 -14.38 16.06 -47.31
C ASP A 48 -15.18 17.22 -46.72
N SER A 49 -15.78 18.09 -47.55
CA SER A 49 -16.63 19.20 -47.09
C SER A 49 -18.12 18.85 -47.08
N VAL A 50 -18.50 17.62 -47.46
CA VAL A 50 -19.90 17.17 -47.53
C VAL A 50 -20.26 16.36 -46.29
N VAL A 51 -21.32 16.81 -45.59
CA VAL A 51 -21.91 16.14 -44.43
C VAL A 51 -23.22 15.49 -44.83
N VAL A 52 -23.40 14.23 -44.44
CA VAL A 52 -24.67 13.50 -44.56
C VAL A 52 -25.42 13.61 -43.24
N VAL A 53 -26.65 14.12 -43.27
CA VAL A 53 -27.55 14.17 -42.11
C VAL A 53 -28.73 13.24 -42.36
N ASP A 54 -28.83 12.18 -41.56
CA ASP A 54 -29.85 11.13 -41.61
C ASP A 54 -30.87 11.27 -40.44
N ASN A 55 -32.01 10.59 -40.56
CA ASN A 55 -33.18 10.67 -39.67
C ASN A 55 -33.80 12.09 -39.56
N VAL A 56 -33.81 12.78 -40.70
CA VAL A 56 -34.52 14.05 -40.93
C VAL A 56 -36.00 13.79 -41.21
N PRO A 57 -36.94 14.65 -40.79
CA PRO A 57 -38.36 14.46 -41.08
C PRO A 57 -38.68 14.32 -42.57
N GLN A 58 -39.43 13.27 -42.91
CA GLN A 58 -40.00 13.08 -44.24
C GLN A 58 -41.16 14.05 -44.45
N VAL A 59 -41.09 14.89 -45.49
CA VAL A 59 -42.07 15.94 -45.77
C VAL A 59 -42.38 16.05 -47.26
N GLY A 60 -43.63 16.39 -47.58
CA GLY A 60 -44.04 16.81 -48.92
C GLY A 60 -43.74 18.30 -49.20
N PRO A 61 -43.93 18.75 -50.47
CA PRO A 61 -43.44 20.04 -50.96
C PRO A 61 -43.93 21.26 -50.15
N GLU A 62 -45.18 21.29 -49.69
CA GLU A 62 -45.75 22.38 -48.87
C GLU A 62 -45.00 22.64 -47.54
N ARG A 63 -44.20 21.69 -47.08
CA ARG A 63 -43.47 21.75 -45.80
C ARG A 63 -41.94 21.73 -45.98
N LEU A 64 -41.45 21.46 -47.20
CA LEU A 64 -40.02 21.42 -47.55
C LEU A 64 -39.31 22.73 -47.20
N GLU A 65 -39.91 23.88 -47.56
CA GLU A 65 -39.35 25.21 -47.29
C GLU A 65 -39.23 25.51 -45.78
N LYS A 66 -40.17 25.01 -44.97
CA LYS A 66 -40.10 25.13 -43.50
C LYS A 66 -39.01 24.23 -42.93
N LEU A 67 -38.84 23.01 -43.46
CA LEU A 67 -37.74 22.12 -43.08
C LEU A 67 -36.38 22.74 -43.41
N LYS A 68 -36.20 23.31 -44.62
CA LYS A 68 -34.98 24.04 -45.03
C LYS A 68 -34.61 25.14 -44.05
N ASN A 69 -35.55 26.03 -43.72
CA ASN A 69 -35.32 27.10 -42.74
C ASN A 69 -34.92 26.59 -41.33
N VAL A 70 -35.41 25.42 -40.91
CA VAL A 70 -35.04 24.79 -39.63
C VAL A 70 -33.65 24.16 -39.69
N ILE A 71 -33.33 23.41 -40.75
CA ILE A 71 -32.01 22.80 -40.98
C ILE A 71 -30.94 23.88 -41.07
N HIS A 72 -31.12 24.88 -41.95
CA HIS A 72 -30.18 25.98 -42.11
C HIS A 72 -29.91 26.68 -40.76
N LYS A 73 -30.95 26.98 -39.96
CA LYS A 73 -30.81 27.60 -38.62
C LYS A 73 -30.07 26.73 -37.58
N ILE A 74 -30.03 25.41 -37.76
CA ILE A 74 -29.26 24.49 -36.92
C ILE A 74 -27.81 24.42 -37.40
N PHE A 75 -27.60 24.18 -38.69
CA PHE A 75 -26.30 23.83 -39.28
C PHE A 75 -25.43 25.04 -39.66
N SER A 76 -26.02 26.22 -39.90
CA SER A 76 -25.28 27.47 -40.13
C SER A 76 -24.51 28.01 -38.91
N LYS A 77 -24.62 27.33 -37.75
CA LYS A 77 -23.86 27.64 -36.54
C LYS A 77 -22.43 27.10 -36.58
N PHE A 78 -22.18 26.06 -37.38
CA PHE A 78 -20.90 25.36 -37.46
C PHE A 78 -20.06 25.80 -38.67
N GLY A 79 -20.67 26.51 -39.61
CA GLY A 79 -20.01 26.98 -40.81
C GLY A 79 -20.96 27.66 -41.80
N LYS A 80 -20.39 28.17 -42.90
CA LYS A 80 -21.21 28.64 -44.01
C LYS A 80 -21.52 27.45 -44.91
N ILE A 81 -22.81 27.18 -45.06
CA ILE A 81 -23.31 26.16 -45.99
C ILE A 81 -23.20 26.73 -47.43
N THR A 82 -22.63 25.95 -48.33
CA THR A 82 -22.38 26.29 -49.73
C THR A 82 -23.51 25.77 -50.63
N THR A 83 -23.88 24.49 -50.45
CA THR A 83 -25.04 23.87 -51.10
C THR A 83 -25.83 23.01 -50.12
N GLU A 84 -27.14 22.91 -50.33
CA GLU A 84 -28.03 21.99 -49.59
C GLU A 84 -28.78 21.11 -50.59
N PHE A 85 -28.63 19.79 -50.48
CA PHE A 85 -29.34 18.83 -51.34
C PHE A 85 -30.31 17.96 -50.53
N TYR A 86 -31.56 17.92 -50.99
CA TYR A 86 -32.68 17.20 -50.38
C TYR A 86 -33.18 16.12 -51.35
N PRO A 87 -32.75 14.86 -51.20
CA PRO A 87 -33.25 13.74 -52.01
C PRO A 87 -34.76 13.52 -51.81
N GLU A 88 -35.50 13.54 -52.91
CA GLU A 88 -36.94 13.27 -52.95
C GLU A 88 -37.22 11.92 -53.65
N ALA A 89 -38.34 11.29 -53.29
CA ALA A 89 -39.00 10.22 -54.04
C ALA A 89 -40.51 10.26 -53.77
N ASP A 90 -41.31 9.92 -54.76
CA ASP A 90 -42.78 9.83 -54.67
C ASP A 90 -43.47 11.07 -54.05
N GLY A 91 -42.85 12.24 -54.22
CA GLY A 91 -43.34 13.53 -53.70
C GLY A 91 -42.99 13.83 -52.23
N MET A 92 -42.09 13.07 -51.60
CA MET A 92 -41.60 13.31 -50.23
C MET A 92 -40.07 13.21 -50.12
N THR A 93 -39.48 13.90 -49.13
CA THR A 93 -38.05 13.76 -48.81
C THR A 93 -37.74 12.38 -48.23
N LYS A 94 -36.61 11.79 -48.63
CA LYS A 94 -36.21 10.43 -48.24
C LYS A 94 -35.76 10.26 -46.77
N GLY A 95 -35.71 11.35 -46.00
CA GLY A 95 -35.31 11.34 -44.58
C GLY A 95 -33.80 11.50 -44.33
N TYR A 96 -33.00 11.65 -45.38
CA TYR A 96 -31.60 12.05 -45.31
C TYR A 96 -31.35 13.26 -46.23
N ILE A 97 -30.33 14.06 -45.94
CA ILE A 97 -29.94 15.26 -46.69
C ILE A 97 -28.41 15.37 -46.77
N PHE A 98 -27.91 16.16 -47.73
CA PHE A 98 -26.49 16.50 -47.85
C PHE A 98 -26.29 18.00 -47.66
N LEU A 99 -25.29 18.37 -46.87
CA LEU A 99 -24.90 19.75 -46.60
C LEU A 99 -23.42 19.91 -46.94
N GLU A 100 -23.11 20.75 -47.92
CA GLU A 100 -21.74 21.10 -48.29
C GLU A 100 -21.31 22.35 -47.52
N TYR A 101 -20.17 22.31 -46.86
CA TYR A 101 -19.58 23.46 -46.17
C TYR A 101 -18.50 24.15 -47.01
N ALA A 102 -18.19 25.40 -46.68
CA ALA A 102 -17.11 26.14 -47.33
C ALA A 102 -15.68 25.68 -46.93
N ALA A 103 -15.56 24.76 -45.96
CA ALA A 103 -14.31 24.14 -45.54
C ALA A 103 -14.54 22.80 -44.82
N PRO A 104 -13.65 21.79 -44.96
CA PRO A 104 -13.83 20.47 -44.35
C PRO A 104 -13.71 20.50 -42.81
N THR A 105 -13.05 21.50 -42.24
CA THR A 105 -13.03 21.73 -40.79
C THR A 105 -14.42 22.07 -40.23
N GLN A 106 -15.26 22.77 -41.00
CA GLN A 106 -16.64 23.09 -40.62
C GLN A 106 -17.54 21.85 -40.71
N ALA A 107 -17.31 20.97 -41.69
CA ALA A 107 -17.97 19.67 -41.79
C ALA A 107 -17.64 18.79 -40.56
N LEU A 108 -16.37 18.71 -40.16
CA LEU A 108 -15.93 18.01 -38.95
C LEU A 108 -16.54 18.57 -37.65
N GLU A 109 -16.63 19.90 -37.51
CA GLU A 109 -17.29 20.52 -36.35
C GLU A 109 -18.81 20.31 -36.36
N ALA A 110 -19.45 20.31 -37.53
CA ALA A 110 -20.87 19.98 -37.65
C ALA A 110 -21.15 18.52 -37.22
N VAL A 111 -20.39 17.55 -37.75
CA VAL A 111 -20.47 16.13 -37.36
C VAL A 111 -20.33 15.97 -35.85
N LYS A 112 -19.26 16.52 -35.26
CA LYS A 112 -18.97 16.36 -33.83
C LYS A 112 -20.03 16.95 -32.89
N ASN A 113 -20.70 18.03 -33.30
CA ASN A 113 -21.63 18.77 -32.43
C ASN A 113 -23.12 18.56 -32.77
N ALA A 114 -23.47 17.95 -33.91
CA ALA A 114 -24.85 17.74 -34.35
C ALA A 114 -25.29 16.27 -34.40
N ASP A 115 -24.37 15.28 -34.35
CA ASP A 115 -24.78 13.89 -34.15
C ASP A 115 -25.54 13.71 -32.82
N GLY A 116 -26.66 13.01 -32.86
CA GLY A 116 -27.56 12.84 -31.72
C GLY A 116 -28.44 14.06 -31.40
N TYR A 117 -28.42 15.13 -32.21
CA TYR A 117 -29.29 16.29 -32.01
C TYR A 117 -30.78 15.91 -32.18
N LYS A 118 -31.59 16.18 -31.15
CA LYS A 118 -33.01 15.84 -31.13
C LYS A 118 -33.84 17.00 -31.65
N LEU A 119 -34.43 16.82 -32.84
CA LEU A 119 -35.38 17.76 -33.41
C LEU A 119 -36.78 17.57 -32.82
N ASP A 120 -37.19 16.31 -32.63
CA ASP A 120 -38.45 15.91 -32.02
C ASP A 120 -38.32 14.51 -31.38
N LYS A 121 -39.37 14.04 -30.69
CA LYS A 121 -39.44 12.75 -29.98
C LYS A 121 -39.17 11.52 -30.86
N GLN A 122 -39.37 11.64 -32.18
CA GLN A 122 -39.06 10.60 -33.17
C GLN A 122 -37.77 10.88 -33.95
N HIS A 123 -37.47 12.16 -34.23
CA HIS A 123 -36.39 12.57 -35.12
C HIS A 123 -35.15 13.01 -34.33
N THR A 124 -34.13 12.14 -34.32
CA THR A 124 -32.81 12.40 -33.74
C THR A 124 -31.79 12.27 -34.86
N PHE A 125 -31.16 13.38 -35.24
CA PHE A 125 -30.25 13.43 -36.38
C PHE A 125 -29.04 12.50 -36.17
N ARG A 126 -28.63 11.84 -37.25
CA ARG A 126 -27.35 11.15 -37.37
C ARG A 126 -26.49 11.88 -38.38
N VAL A 127 -25.28 12.25 -38.01
CA VAL A 127 -24.45 13.18 -38.79
C VAL A 127 -23.09 12.54 -39.03
N ASN A 128 -22.77 12.26 -40.30
CA ASN A 128 -21.54 11.58 -40.73
C ASN A 128 -20.87 12.37 -41.86
N LEU A 129 -19.58 12.15 -42.11
CA LEU A 129 -18.93 12.64 -43.33
C LEU A 129 -19.36 11.79 -44.52
N PHE A 130 -19.37 12.37 -45.72
CA PHE A 130 -19.58 11.60 -46.95
C PHE A 130 -18.48 10.52 -47.14
N THR A 131 -17.23 10.86 -46.78
CA THR A 131 -16.08 9.94 -46.85
C THR A 131 -16.08 8.82 -45.81
N ASP A 132 -16.94 8.87 -44.78
CA ASP A 132 -17.16 7.69 -43.92
C ASP A 132 -17.89 6.56 -44.68
N PHE A 133 -18.55 6.82 -45.83
CA PHE A 133 -19.29 5.80 -46.59
C PHE A 133 -18.36 4.70 -47.14
N ASP A 134 -17.24 5.07 -47.79
CA ASP A 134 -16.24 4.10 -48.25
C ASP A 134 -15.64 3.31 -47.08
N LYS A 135 -15.38 3.98 -45.97
CA LYS A 135 -14.86 3.36 -44.75
C LYS A 135 -15.84 2.35 -44.15
N TYR A 136 -17.15 2.59 -44.24
CA TYR A 136 -18.18 1.61 -43.84
C TYR A 136 -18.37 0.49 -44.87
N MET A 137 -18.28 0.77 -46.17
CA MET A 137 -18.33 -0.26 -47.23
C MET A 137 -17.10 -1.20 -47.21
N ASN A 138 -15.96 -0.73 -46.70
CA ASN A 138 -14.73 -1.52 -46.58
C ASN A 138 -14.56 -2.16 -45.17
N ILE A 139 -15.59 -2.17 -44.32
CA ILE A 139 -15.60 -3.05 -43.13
C ILE A 139 -15.92 -4.47 -43.60
N SER A 140 -15.10 -5.45 -43.21
CA SER A 140 -15.40 -6.86 -43.46
C SER A 140 -16.62 -7.31 -42.65
N ASP A 141 -17.63 -7.87 -43.33
CA ASP A 141 -18.76 -8.56 -42.68
C ASP A 141 -18.29 -9.76 -41.83
N GLU A 142 -17.13 -10.32 -42.16
CA GLU A 142 -16.46 -11.33 -41.33
C GLU A 142 -15.80 -10.68 -40.10
N TRP A 143 -16.33 -11.01 -38.92
CA TRP A 143 -15.74 -10.66 -37.63
C TRP A 143 -14.49 -11.53 -37.38
N GLU A 144 -13.32 -11.00 -37.71
CA GLU A 144 -12.05 -11.57 -37.25
C GLU A 144 -11.94 -11.45 -35.72
N THR A 145 -11.80 -12.60 -35.05
CA THR A 145 -11.52 -12.60 -33.60
C THR A 145 -10.13 -12.01 -33.34
N PRO A 146 -10.00 -10.91 -32.58
CA PRO A 146 -8.71 -10.25 -32.40
C PRO A 146 -7.63 -11.20 -31.89
N GLU A 147 -6.46 -11.19 -32.53
CA GLU A 147 -5.34 -12.03 -32.11
C GLU A 147 -5.00 -11.79 -30.64
N LYS A 148 -4.75 -12.87 -29.91
CA LYS A 148 -4.34 -12.80 -28.51
C LYS A 148 -2.96 -12.16 -28.47
N GLN A 149 -2.86 -10.96 -27.90
CA GLN A 149 -1.61 -10.24 -27.73
C GLN A 149 -0.51 -11.18 -27.22
N PRO A 150 0.68 -11.20 -27.85
CA PRO A 150 1.73 -12.15 -27.52
C PRO A 150 2.10 -12.03 -26.04
N PHE A 151 2.20 -13.17 -25.35
CA PHE A 151 2.45 -13.20 -23.91
C PHE A 151 3.79 -12.53 -23.59
N LYS A 152 3.74 -11.32 -23.04
CA LYS A 152 4.90 -10.61 -22.53
C LYS A 152 5.28 -11.22 -21.19
N ASP A 153 6.34 -12.03 -21.18
CA ASP A 153 6.90 -12.52 -19.93
C ASP A 153 7.50 -11.35 -19.13
N PHE A 154 7.06 -11.22 -17.88
CA PHE A 154 7.56 -10.24 -16.92
C PHE A 154 8.60 -10.83 -15.96
N GLY A 155 8.97 -12.10 -16.14
CA GLY A 155 9.85 -12.87 -15.26
C GLY A 155 9.13 -13.42 -14.04
N ASN A 156 9.89 -13.94 -13.07
CA ASN A 156 9.29 -14.51 -11.87
C ASN A 156 8.72 -13.42 -10.94
N MET A 157 7.43 -13.13 -11.15
CA MET A 157 6.63 -12.22 -10.33
C MET A 157 6.66 -12.56 -8.83
N ARG A 158 6.95 -13.81 -8.45
CA ARG A 158 6.93 -14.33 -7.07
C ARG A 158 8.29 -14.77 -6.51
N HIS A 159 9.39 -14.39 -7.16
CA HIS A 159 10.78 -14.73 -6.76
C HIS A 159 11.06 -14.55 -5.25
N TRP A 160 10.47 -13.54 -4.59
CA TRP A 160 10.68 -13.29 -3.15
C TRP A 160 10.23 -14.45 -2.23
N ILE A 161 9.42 -15.39 -2.73
CA ILE A 161 8.94 -16.56 -2.01
C ILE A 161 9.94 -17.73 -2.11
N GLU A 162 10.84 -17.70 -3.09
CA GLU A 162 11.85 -18.74 -3.36
C GLU A 162 13.15 -18.51 -2.56
N ASP A 163 13.26 -17.41 -1.82
CA ASP A 163 14.38 -17.11 -0.93
C ASP A 163 14.56 -18.18 0.15
N SER A 164 15.73 -18.83 0.17
CA SER A 164 16.00 -20.01 1.02
C SER A 164 16.04 -19.75 2.53
N ASP A 165 16.06 -18.47 2.93
CA ASP A 165 16.00 -18.03 4.32
C ASP A 165 14.63 -17.38 4.66
N CYS A 166 13.67 -17.44 3.72
CA CYS A 166 12.29 -16.99 3.89
C CYS A 166 12.15 -15.54 4.39
N ARG A 167 13.00 -14.61 3.92
CA ARG A 167 13.00 -13.21 4.39
C ARG A 167 11.79 -12.45 3.86
N ASP A 168 11.10 -11.77 4.76
CA ASP A 168 9.93 -10.94 4.42
C ASP A 168 10.37 -9.59 3.87
N GLN A 169 9.72 -9.13 2.80
CA GLN A 169 9.99 -7.83 2.21
C GLN A 169 9.03 -6.78 2.76
N TYR A 170 9.50 -5.54 2.87
CA TYR A 170 8.66 -4.39 3.22
C TYR A 170 9.11 -3.15 2.44
N SER A 171 8.14 -2.28 2.13
CA SER A 171 8.38 -0.99 1.49
C SER A 171 8.46 0.11 2.54
N VAL A 172 9.41 1.03 2.40
CA VAL A 172 9.56 2.21 3.26
C VAL A 172 9.64 3.48 2.43
N ILE A 173 8.89 4.50 2.86
CA ILE A 173 8.91 5.86 2.30
C ILE A 173 9.59 6.77 3.33
N TYR A 174 10.60 7.54 2.90
CA TYR A 174 11.35 8.47 3.75
C TYR A 174 11.80 9.69 2.95
N GLU A 175 12.52 10.63 3.57
CA GLU A 175 12.83 11.95 3.02
C GLU A 175 11.53 12.66 2.54
N ALA A 176 10.46 12.57 3.35
CA ALA A 176 9.12 13.11 3.09
C ALA A 176 8.45 12.65 1.77
N GLY A 177 8.88 11.52 1.20
CA GLY A 177 8.39 11.02 -0.08
C GLY A 177 9.43 11.10 -1.20
N GLU A 178 10.54 11.82 -1.01
CA GLU A 178 11.60 11.88 -2.04
C GLU A 178 12.27 10.53 -2.28
N ARG A 179 12.21 9.56 -1.34
CA ARG A 179 12.65 8.18 -1.58
C ARG A 179 11.64 7.13 -1.18
N THR A 180 11.58 6.09 -2.01
CA THR A 180 10.95 4.80 -1.68
C THR A 180 12.00 3.71 -1.82
N ALA A 181 12.18 2.91 -0.78
CA ALA A 181 13.03 1.73 -0.80
C ALA A 181 12.25 0.47 -0.43
N ILE A 182 12.71 -0.67 -0.92
CA ILE A 182 12.19 -1.99 -0.58
C ILE A 182 13.32 -2.75 0.12
N PHE A 183 13.07 -3.16 1.35
CA PHE A 183 14.02 -3.89 2.18
C PHE A 183 13.58 -5.35 2.32
N SER A 184 14.54 -6.26 2.28
CA SER A 184 14.38 -7.62 2.81
C SER A 184 14.77 -7.63 4.28
N ASN A 185 13.90 -8.18 5.13
CA ASN A 185 14.12 -8.33 6.56
C ASN A 185 15.18 -9.41 6.85
N ASP A 186 16.38 -9.01 7.26
CA ASP A 186 17.32 -9.83 8.02
C ASP A 186 17.37 -9.34 9.48
N ALA A 187 17.73 -10.23 10.41
CA ALA A 187 17.69 -9.96 11.85
C ALA A 187 18.74 -8.92 12.33
N LYS A 188 19.76 -8.60 11.52
CA LYS A 188 20.87 -7.70 11.90
C LYS A 188 20.66 -6.29 11.37
N GLU A 189 20.62 -6.17 10.04
CA GLU A 189 20.45 -4.92 9.31
C GLU A 189 19.50 -5.18 8.12
N PRO A 190 18.64 -4.22 7.74
CA PRO A 190 17.70 -4.40 6.64
C PRO A 190 18.41 -4.32 5.28
N ILE A 191 18.26 -5.36 4.47
CA ILE A 191 18.97 -5.47 3.18
C ILE A 191 18.18 -4.71 2.11
N THR A 192 18.72 -3.60 1.58
CA THR A 192 18.12 -2.88 0.45
C THR A 192 18.07 -3.76 -0.79
N VAL A 193 16.87 -3.94 -1.37
CA VAL A 193 16.64 -4.69 -2.62
C VAL A 193 16.64 -3.73 -3.81
N GLU A 194 15.84 -2.66 -3.71
CA GLU A 194 15.72 -1.57 -4.68
C GLU A 194 15.46 -0.28 -3.90
N GLU A 195 16.11 0.82 -4.28
CA GLU A 195 15.85 2.17 -3.77
C GLU A 195 15.72 3.12 -4.96
N ARG A 196 14.67 3.95 -4.98
CA ARG A 196 14.41 4.88 -6.08
C ARG A 196 13.92 6.23 -5.55
N ALA A 197 14.52 7.29 -6.08
CA ALA A 197 14.08 8.66 -5.84
C ALA A 197 12.75 8.93 -6.56
N ARG A 198 11.81 9.62 -5.90
CA ARG A 198 10.49 10.06 -6.40
C ARG A 198 9.70 8.94 -7.09
N TRP A 199 9.77 7.73 -6.54
CA TRP A 199 9.05 6.56 -7.09
C TRP A 199 7.53 6.66 -6.88
N THR A 200 7.09 7.38 -5.84
CA THR A 200 5.71 7.81 -5.62
C THR A 200 5.71 9.30 -5.25
N GLU A 201 4.59 9.98 -5.45
CA GLU A 201 4.39 11.38 -5.04
C GLU A 201 3.66 11.53 -3.70
N THR A 202 2.94 10.49 -3.24
CA THR A 202 2.13 10.54 -2.01
C THR A 202 2.41 9.37 -1.06
N TYR A 203 1.93 8.17 -1.40
CA TYR A 203 2.12 6.96 -0.60
C TYR A 203 2.27 5.72 -1.49
N VAL A 204 2.45 4.54 -0.90
CA VAL A 204 2.61 3.27 -1.63
C VAL A 204 1.59 2.26 -1.12
N ARG A 205 1.09 1.38 -2.00
CA ARG A 205 0.20 0.28 -1.58
C ARG A 205 0.53 -1.01 -2.34
N TRP A 206 0.77 -2.09 -1.59
CA TRP A 206 0.89 -3.43 -2.14
C TRP A 206 -0.47 -3.99 -2.60
N SER A 207 -0.45 -4.87 -3.60
CA SER A 207 -1.61 -5.71 -3.94
C SER A 207 -1.84 -6.80 -2.86
N PRO A 208 -3.07 -7.34 -2.71
CA PRO A 208 -3.44 -8.25 -1.61
C PRO A 208 -2.60 -9.53 -1.44
N LYS A 209 -1.83 -9.95 -2.45
CA LYS A 209 -0.93 -11.11 -2.40
C LYS A 209 0.55 -10.73 -2.63
N GLY A 210 0.87 -9.43 -2.59
CA GLY A 210 2.21 -8.88 -2.80
C GLY A 210 2.75 -8.97 -4.23
N THR A 211 1.95 -9.43 -5.21
CA THR A 211 2.38 -9.59 -6.60
C THR A 211 2.80 -8.25 -7.24
N TYR A 212 2.08 -7.16 -6.92
CA TYR A 212 2.30 -5.83 -7.48
C TYR A 212 2.52 -4.78 -6.39
N LEU A 213 3.31 -3.76 -6.72
CA LEU A 213 3.43 -2.51 -5.97
C LEU A 213 2.74 -1.39 -6.75
N ALA A 214 1.85 -0.64 -6.12
CA ALA A 214 1.25 0.56 -6.72
C ALA A 214 1.92 1.84 -6.20
N THR A 215 2.26 2.72 -7.14
CA THR A 215 2.76 4.08 -6.86
C THR A 215 1.83 5.13 -7.45
N PHE A 216 1.72 6.27 -6.78
CA PHE A 216 0.82 7.36 -7.11
C PHE A 216 1.60 8.50 -7.77
N HIS A 217 1.05 9.04 -8.85
CA HIS A 217 1.57 10.20 -9.58
C HIS A 217 0.39 11.09 -9.99
N GLN A 218 0.60 12.41 -10.15
CA GLN A 218 -0.47 13.34 -10.59
C GLN A 218 -1.19 12.89 -11.88
N ARG A 219 -0.46 12.25 -12.80
CA ARG A 219 -0.95 11.75 -14.09
C ARG A 219 -1.66 10.39 -14.01
N GLY A 220 -1.64 9.72 -12.85
CA GLY A 220 -2.22 8.40 -12.64
C GLY A 220 -1.29 7.42 -11.92
N ILE A 221 -1.59 6.13 -12.04
CA ILE A 221 -0.97 5.08 -11.22
C ILE A 221 -0.11 4.16 -12.08
N ALA A 222 1.05 3.78 -11.54
CA ALA A 222 1.89 2.73 -12.11
C ALA A 222 1.88 1.48 -11.22
N LEU A 223 1.81 0.31 -11.84
CA LEU A 223 2.03 -0.99 -11.19
C LEU A 223 3.41 -1.50 -11.53
N TRP A 224 4.14 -1.92 -10.49
CA TRP A 224 5.50 -2.44 -10.58
C TRP A 224 5.57 -3.87 -10.05
N GLY A 225 6.45 -4.70 -10.61
CA GLY A 225 6.64 -6.08 -10.17
C GLY A 225 7.80 -6.79 -10.86
N GLY A 226 7.90 -8.10 -10.61
CA GLY A 226 9.10 -8.89 -10.90
C GLY A 226 10.28 -8.53 -9.96
N GLU A 227 11.39 -9.25 -10.08
CA GLU A 227 12.58 -9.14 -9.22
C GLU A 227 13.10 -7.70 -9.07
N LYS A 228 13.31 -7.02 -10.20
CA LYS A 228 13.84 -5.64 -10.29
C LYS A 228 12.74 -4.58 -10.34
N PHE A 229 11.55 -4.90 -9.84
CA PHE A 229 10.37 -4.02 -9.82
C PHE A 229 10.23 -3.17 -11.08
N LYS A 230 10.10 -3.83 -12.24
CA LYS A 230 9.88 -3.16 -13.53
C LYS A 230 8.43 -2.68 -13.61
N GLN A 231 8.17 -1.63 -14.38
CA GLN A 231 6.82 -1.15 -14.64
C GLN A 231 6.09 -2.17 -15.53
N ILE A 232 4.91 -2.62 -15.08
CA ILE A 232 4.10 -3.64 -15.76
C ILE A 232 2.91 -3.00 -16.48
N GLN A 233 2.17 -2.13 -15.78
CA GLN A 233 1.03 -1.37 -16.31
C GLN A 233 1.03 0.07 -15.80
N ARG A 234 0.29 0.94 -16.50
CA ARG A 234 -0.01 2.32 -16.07
C ARG A 234 -1.46 2.67 -16.39
N PHE A 235 -2.17 3.19 -15.40
CA PHE A 235 -3.55 3.65 -15.54
C PHE A 235 -3.57 5.18 -15.54
N SER A 236 -3.96 5.77 -16.66
CA SER A 236 -4.13 7.22 -16.80
C SER A 236 -5.46 7.65 -16.18
N HIS A 237 -5.39 8.31 -15.02
CA HIS A 237 -6.52 8.87 -14.28
C HIS A 237 -5.97 10.01 -13.43
N GLN A 238 -6.38 11.25 -13.65
CA GLN A 238 -5.69 12.39 -13.05
C GLN A 238 -6.14 12.66 -11.61
N GLY A 239 -5.19 13.05 -10.76
CA GLY A 239 -5.47 13.46 -9.37
C GLY A 239 -5.94 12.35 -8.41
N VAL A 240 -5.73 11.07 -8.76
CA VAL A 240 -6.16 9.93 -7.92
C VAL A 240 -5.56 10.01 -6.52
N SER A 241 -6.42 10.06 -5.51
CA SER A 241 -6.03 10.09 -4.09
C SER A 241 -6.07 8.72 -3.43
N LEU A 242 -6.94 7.80 -3.89
CA LEU A 242 -7.13 6.49 -3.29
C LEU A 242 -7.19 5.38 -4.34
N ILE A 243 -6.66 4.21 -4.00
CA ILE A 243 -6.84 2.97 -4.75
C ILE A 243 -7.34 1.86 -3.85
N ASP A 244 -7.94 0.84 -4.45
CA ASP A 244 -8.23 -0.45 -3.82
C ASP A 244 -8.08 -1.59 -4.82
N PHE A 245 -7.75 -2.79 -4.35
CA PHE A 245 -7.47 -3.95 -5.20
C PHE A 245 -8.50 -5.05 -4.94
N SER A 246 -9.01 -5.64 -6.02
CA SER A 246 -9.76 -6.90 -5.91
C SER A 246 -8.91 -7.99 -5.21
N PRO A 247 -9.49 -8.80 -4.29
CA PRO A 247 -8.74 -9.86 -3.58
C PRO A 247 -8.07 -10.88 -4.50
N CYS A 248 -8.60 -11.07 -5.71
CA CYS A 248 -8.02 -11.95 -6.72
C CYS A 248 -6.82 -11.35 -7.49
N GLU A 249 -6.53 -10.05 -7.36
CA GLU A 249 -5.51 -9.28 -8.11
C GLU A 249 -5.78 -9.17 -9.63
N ARG A 250 -7.04 -9.23 -10.06
CA ARG A 250 -7.43 -9.05 -11.48
C ARG A 250 -7.85 -7.63 -11.83
N TYR A 251 -8.45 -6.92 -10.86
CA TYR A 251 -8.94 -5.55 -11.02
C TYR A 251 -8.37 -4.62 -9.95
N VAL A 252 -8.15 -3.36 -10.34
CA VAL A 252 -7.85 -2.25 -9.43
C VAL A 252 -8.91 -1.17 -9.58
N VAL A 253 -9.38 -0.64 -8.45
CA VAL A 253 -10.30 0.48 -8.35
C VAL A 253 -9.48 1.72 -8.03
N THR A 254 -9.73 2.82 -8.74
CA THR A 254 -9.00 4.09 -8.59
C THR A 254 -10.02 5.20 -8.37
N PHE A 255 -9.77 6.10 -7.42
CA PHE A 255 -10.67 7.20 -7.07
C PHE A 255 -9.95 8.55 -7.09
N SER A 256 -10.42 9.44 -7.95
CA SER A 256 -10.05 10.85 -7.94
C SER A 256 -11.17 11.68 -7.29
N PRO A 257 -10.86 12.55 -6.33
CA PRO A 257 -11.79 13.56 -5.84
C PRO A 257 -11.91 14.73 -6.82
N LEU A 258 -11.04 14.80 -7.83
CA LEU A 258 -11.10 15.76 -8.93
C LEU A 258 -11.89 15.16 -10.09
N MET A 259 -12.89 15.89 -10.60
CA MET A 259 -13.68 15.47 -11.76
C MET A 259 -12.84 15.67 -13.04
N ASP A 260 -12.28 14.58 -13.58
CA ASP A 260 -11.34 14.59 -14.73
C ASP A 260 -11.97 15.25 -16.00
N THR A 261 -13.29 15.15 -16.19
CA THR A 261 -14.02 15.90 -17.23
C THR A 261 -15.39 16.41 -16.75
N LYS A 262 -15.92 17.45 -17.40
CA LYS A 262 -17.30 17.95 -17.20
C LYS A 262 -18.36 17.13 -17.94
N GLU A 263 -17.98 16.38 -18.97
CA GLU A 263 -18.89 15.66 -19.87
C GLU A 263 -19.20 14.25 -19.35
N ASP A 264 -18.24 13.60 -18.68
CA ASP A 264 -18.40 12.27 -18.09
C ASP A 264 -17.73 12.21 -16.69
N PRO A 265 -18.46 12.61 -15.61
CA PRO A 265 -17.90 12.83 -14.27
C PRO A 265 -17.65 11.51 -13.49
N GLN A 266 -16.73 10.69 -13.98
CA GLN A 266 -16.38 9.36 -13.47
C GLN A 266 -15.25 9.40 -12.44
N ALA A 267 -15.55 9.94 -11.25
CA ALA A 267 -14.62 10.00 -10.12
C ALA A 267 -14.02 8.65 -9.69
N ILE A 268 -14.72 7.52 -9.92
CA ILE A 268 -14.20 6.17 -9.62
C ILE A 268 -14.08 5.36 -10.92
N ILE A 269 -12.90 4.81 -11.19
CA ILE A 269 -12.65 3.97 -12.37
C ILE A 269 -12.10 2.60 -11.97
N ILE A 270 -12.72 1.54 -12.49
CA ILE A 270 -12.28 0.15 -12.38
C ILE A 270 -11.49 -0.23 -13.64
N TRP A 271 -10.25 -0.66 -13.42
CA TRP A 271 -9.32 -1.12 -14.45
C TRP A 271 -9.04 -2.62 -14.30
N ASP A 272 -8.78 -3.27 -15.42
CA ASP A 272 -8.25 -4.64 -15.49
C ASP A 272 -6.72 -4.60 -15.49
N ILE A 273 -6.12 -5.33 -14.56
CA ILE A 273 -4.67 -5.35 -14.30
C ILE A 273 -3.92 -6.10 -15.40
N LEU A 274 -4.55 -7.07 -16.07
CA LEU A 274 -3.92 -7.83 -17.14
C LEU A 274 -3.93 -7.05 -18.45
N THR A 275 -5.10 -6.55 -18.85
CA THR A 275 -5.26 -5.84 -20.14
C THR A 275 -4.90 -4.34 -20.09
N GLY A 276 -4.77 -3.76 -18.89
CA GLY A 276 -4.56 -2.31 -18.72
C GLY A 276 -5.82 -1.47 -18.99
N GLN A 277 -6.93 -2.08 -19.43
CA GLN A 277 -8.10 -1.37 -19.92
C GLN A 277 -9.03 -0.88 -18.81
N LYS A 278 -9.59 0.32 -19.01
CA LYS A 278 -10.75 0.85 -18.28
C LYS A 278 -11.96 -0.05 -18.56
N LYS A 279 -12.44 -0.81 -17.58
CA LYS A 279 -13.62 -1.68 -17.74
C LYS A 279 -14.92 -0.96 -17.43
N ARG A 280 -14.94 -0.11 -16.40
CA ARG A 280 -16.12 0.70 -16.06
C ARG A 280 -15.74 1.91 -15.20
N GLY A 281 -16.35 3.07 -15.48
CA GLY A 281 -16.34 4.22 -14.59
C GLY A 281 -17.67 4.38 -13.85
N PHE A 282 -17.62 5.09 -12.73
CA PHE A 282 -18.75 5.38 -11.86
C PHE A 282 -18.65 6.79 -11.28
N HIS A 283 -19.81 7.44 -11.12
CA HIS A 283 -19.92 8.70 -10.40
C HIS A 283 -19.83 8.50 -8.88
N CYS A 284 -19.35 9.52 -8.17
CA CYS A 284 -19.22 9.53 -6.71
C CYS A 284 -20.11 10.62 -6.10
N GLU A 285 -21.24 10.22 -5.54
CA GLU A 285 -22.24 11.11 -4.92
C GLU A 285 -21.79 11.59 -3.52
N SER A 286 -20.99 10.79 -2.81
CA SER A 286 -20.40 11.14 -1.50
C SER A 286 -19.15 10.31 -1.23
N SER A 287 -18.09 10.94 -0.73
CA SER A 287 -16.79 10.31 -0.43
C SER A 287 -16.66 9.82 1.02
N ALA A 288 -17.77 9.65 1.74
CA ALA A 288 -17.77 9.47 3.20
C ALA A 288 -16.93 8.29 3.72
N HIS A 289 -16.90 7.17 2.99
CA HIS A 289 -16.17 5.96 3.40
C HIS A 289 -15.49 5.26 2.21
N TRP A 290 -14.22 4.89 2.37
CA TRP A 290 -13.44 4.09 1.42
C TRP A 290 -13.04 2.75 2.06
N PRO A 291 -13.05 1.62 1.31
CA PRO A 291 -13.47 1.45 -0.08
C PRO A 291 -15.00 1.56 -0.29
N ILE A 292 -15.39 2.33 -1.31
CA ILE A 292 -16.80 2.49 -1.73
C ILE A 292 -17.34 1.19 -2.37
N PHE A 293 -16.48 0.49 -3.11
CA PHE A 293 -16.75 -0.81 -3.68
C PHE A 293 -16.11 -1.90 -2.81
N LYS A 294 -16.94 -2.72 -2.16
CA LYS A 294 -16.46 -3.89 -1.40
C LYS A 294 -16.60 -5.14 -2.28
N TRP A 295 -15.52 -5.89 -2.41
CA TRP A 295 -15.41 -7.09 -3.25
C TRP A 295 -15.79 -8.37 -2.49
N SER A 296 -16.30 -9.38 -3.19
CA SER A 296 -16.37 -10.75 -2.66
C SER A 296 -14.97 -11.38 -2.57
N HIS A 297 -14.81 -12.42 -1.74
CA HIS A 297 -13.51 -13.07 -1.49
C HIS A 297 -12.86 -13.66 -2.77
N ASP A 298 -13.66 -14.20 -3.68
CA ASP A 298 -13.25 -14.71 -5.00
C ASP A 298 -13.00 -13.58 -6.03
N GLY A 299 -13.43 -12.36 -5.71
CA GLY A 299 -13.50 -11.23 -6.62
C GLY A 299 -14.34 -11.52 -7.87
N LYS A 300 -15.35 -12.41 -7.77
CA LYS A 300 -16.36 -12.61 -8.80
C LYS A 300 -17.38 -11.48 -8.78
N PHE A 301 -17.78 -11.04 -7.60
CA PHE A 301 -18.77 -9.97 -7.39
C PHE A 301 -18.14 -8.76 -6.69
N PHE A 302 -18.75 -7.61 -6.88
CA PHE A 302 -18.50 -6.42 -6.07
C PHE A 302 -19.79 -5.64 -5.87
N ALA A 303 -19.93 -4.96 -4.75
CA ALA A 303 -21.15 -4.22 -4.42
C ALA A 303 -20.85 -2.75 -4.11
N ARG A 304 -21.77 -1.87 -4.54
CA ARG A 304 -21.82 -0.45 -4.20
C ARG A 304 -23.07 -0.20 -3.35
N MET A 305 -22.88 0.40 -2.18
CA MET A 305 -23.98 0.97 -1.42
C MET A 305 -24.39 2.32 -2.02
N THR A 306 -25.70 2.57 -2.03
CA THR A 306 -26.35 3.87 -2.19
C THR A 306 -27.47 3.91 -1.14
N GLN A 307 -27.90 5.10 -0.71
CA GLN A 307 -28.73 5.28 0.51
C GLN A 307 -29.91 4.31 0.69
N ASP A 308 -30.62 3.98 -0.40
CA ASP A 308 -31.74 3.02 -0.40
C ASP A 308 -31.55 1.83 -1.37
N THR A 309 -30.36 1.66 -1.95
CA THR A 309 -30.07 0.58 -2.90
C THR A 309 -28.66 -0.01 -2.79
N LEU A 310 -28.60 -1.33 -2.64
CA LEU A 310 -27.36 -2.11 -2.77
C LEU A 310 -27.26 -2.64 -4.21
N SER A 311 -26.33 -2.07 -4.98
CA SER A 311 -26.10 -2.45 -6.38
C SER A 311 -24.94 -3.44 -6.46
N ILE A 312 -25.24 -4.68 -6.87
CA ILE A 312 -24.27 -5.79 -6.96
C ILE A 312 -23.93 -6.02 -8.42
N TYR A 313 -22.64 -6.08 -8.73
CA TYR A 313 -22.09 -6.23 -10.06
C TYR A 313 -21.32 -7.55 -10.18
N GLU A 314 -21.36 -8.15 -11.36
CA GLU A 314 -20.67 -9.40 -11.69
C GLU A 314 -19.48 -9.16 -12.64
N THR A 315 -18.39 -9.87 -12.40
CA THR A 315 -17.20 -9.90 -13.29
C THR A 315 -17.20 -11.17 -14.13
N PRO A 316 -16.64 -11.15 -15.36
CA PRO A 316 -15.79 -10.12 -15.96
C PRO A 316 -16.53 -8.95 -16.65
N SER A 317 -17.85 -9.05 -16.86
CA SER A 317 -18.61 -8.08 -17.66
C SER A 317 -18.80 -6.71 -17.00
N MET A 318 -18.55 -6.59 -15.68
CA MET A 318 -18.91 -5.41 -14.86
C MET A 318 -20.40 -5.05 -14.94
N GLY A 319 -21.24 -6.01 -15.33
CA GLY A 319 -22.69 -5.87 -15.46
C GLY A 319 -23.38 -5.87 -14.11
N LEU A 320 -24.56 -5.25 -14.03
CA LEU A 320 -25.41 -5.32 -12.82
C LEU A 320 -26.07 -6.70 -12.75
N LEU A 321 -25.91 -7.39 -11.61
CA LEU A 321 -26.43 -8.75 -11.41
C LEU A 321 -27.95 -8.78 -11.66
N ASP A 322 -28.41 -9.76 -12.47
CA ASP A 322 -29.80 -9.91 -12.97
C ASP A 322 -30.43 -8.63 -13.55
N LYS A 323 -29.61 -7.65 -13.95
CA LYS A 323 -30.02 -6.28 -14.32
C LYS A 323 -30.87 -5.56 -13.25
N LYS A 324 -30.77 -5.97 -11.98
CA LYS A 324 -31.59 -5.47 -10.85
C LYS A 324 -30.77 -5.24 -9.58
N SER A 325 -30.65 -3.99 -9.14
CA SER A 325 -30.17 -3.64 -7.79
C SER A 325 -31.16 -4.06 -6.71
N LEU A 326 -30.67 -4.37 -5.52
CA LEU A 326 -31.51 -4.64 -4.36
C LEU A 326 -31.99 -3.31 -3.77
N LYS A 327 -33.31 -3.11 -3.67
CA LYS A 327 -33.89 -1.98 -2.93
C LYS A 327 -33.91 -2.34 -1.44
N ILE A 328 -33.11 -1.64 -0.65
CA ILE A 328 -32.94 -1.84 0.80
C ILE A 328 -32.87 -0.44 1.40
N SER A 329 -34.03 0.08 1.79
CA SER A 329 -34.15 1.45 2.32
C SER A 329 -33.32 1.64 3.59
N GLY A 330 -32.67 2.80 3.73
CA GLY A 330 -31.94 3.19 4.93
C GLY A 330 -30.71 2.33 5.29
N ILE A 331 -30.16 1.54 4.37
CA ILE A 331 -29.02 0.65 4.61
C ILE A 331 -27.78 1.46 5.10
N LYS A 332 -27.16 1.05 6.22
CA LYS A 332 -26.12 1.84 6.90
C LYS A 332 -24.68 1.36 6.66
N ASP A 333 -24.42 0.06 6.83
CA ASP A 333 -23.19 -0.56 6.37
C ASP A 333 -23.46 -1.99 5.88
N PHE A 334 -22.55 -2.49 5.02
CA PHE A 334 -22.55 -3.85 4.50
C PHE A 334 -21.13 -4.40 4.45
N SER A 335 -20.94 -5.70 4.62
CA SER A 335 -19.63 -6.36 4.52
C SER A 335 -19.77 -7.80 4.01
N TRP A 336 -18.89 -8.19 3.09
CA TRP A 336 -18.82 -9.55 2.57
C TRP A 336 -18.17 -10.50 3.59
N SER A 337 -18.60 -11.75 3.62
CA SER A 337 -17.81 -12.82 4.25
C SER A 337 -16.47 -12.97 3.52
N PRO A 338 -15.34 -13.07 4.25
CA PRO A 338 -14.02 -13.29 3.65
C PRO A 338 -13.78 -14.73 3.19
N GLY A 339 -14.67 -15.68 3.52
CA GLY A 339 -14.57 -17.09 3.10
C GLY A 339 -15.71 -17.61 2.20
N ASP A 340 -16.84 -16.91 2.15
CA ASP A 340 -18.04 -17.34 1.42
C ASP A 340 -18.67 -16.17 0.64
N ASN A 341 -19.50 -16.45 -0.37
CA ASN A 341 -20.24 -15.42 -1.11
C ASN A 341 -21.54 -15.02 -0.38
N ILE A 342 -21.38 -14.46 0.82
CA ILE A 342 -22.45 -13.98 1.70
C ILE A 342 -22.21 -12.50 2.00
N ILE A 343 -23.27 -11.69 1.95
CA ILE A 343 -23.25 -10.29 2.41
C ILE A 343 -23.96 -10.23 3.76
N ALA A 344 -23.28 -9.69 4.78
CA ALA A 344 -23.95 -9.12 5.95
C ALA A 344 -24.26 -7.64 5.66
N PHE A 345 -25.47 -7.20 5.96
CA PHE A 345 -25.80 -5.77 5.99
C PHE A 345 -26.73 -5.46 7.16
N TRP A 346 -26.77 -4.19 7.56
CA TRP A 346 -27.70 -3.74 8.60
C TRP A 346 -28.49 -2.49 8.19
N VAL A 347 -29.70 -2.42 8.73
CA VAL A 347 -30.66 -1.33 8.58
C VAL A 347 -31.06 -0.87 9.99
N PRO A 348 -31.07 0.44 10.27
CA PRO A 348 -31.48 1.00 11.57
C PRO A 348 -33.01 0.91 11.76
N GLU A 349 -33.49 1.37 12.91
CA GLU A 349 -34.93 1.57 13.17
C GLU A 349 -35.50 2.69 12.29
N ASP A 350 -36.61 2.43 11.58
CA ASP A 350 -37.42 3.44 10.87
C ASP A 350 -38.89 3.27 11.25
N LYS A 351 -39.40 4.19 12.09
CA LYS A 351 -40.77 4.22 12.62
C LYS A 351 -41.17 2.91 13.28
N ASP A 352 -41.96 2.08 12.59
CA ASP A 352 -42.50 0.81 13.05
C ASP A 352 -41.61 -0.39 12.68
N ILE A 353 -40.59 -0.18 11.84
CA ILE A 353 -39.66 -1.22 11.39
C ILE A 353 -38.47 -1.30 12.36
N PRO A 354 -38.25 -2.43 13.04
CA PRO A 354 -37.10 -2.61 13.93
C PRO A 354 -35.79 -2.67 13.14
N ALA A 355 -34.70 -2.30 13.81
CA ALA A 355 -33.36 -2.46 13.26
C ALA A 355 -33.11 -3.93 12.95
N ARG A 356 -32.48 -4.23 11.82
CA ARG A 356 -32.24 -5.61 11.38
C ARG A 356 -30.86 -5.80 10.82
N VAL A 357 -30.23 -6.90 11.21
CA VAL A 357 -29.04 -7.44 10.55
C VAL A 357 -29.49 -8.61 9.68
N THR A 358 -29.14 -8.57 8.40
CA THR A 358 -29.48 -9.60 7.42
C THR A 358 -28.20 -10.21 6.86
N LEU A 359 -28.16 -11.53 6.82
CA LEU A 359 -27.19 -12.34 6.10
C LEU A 359 -27.83 -12.85 4.80
N MET A 360 -27.35 -12.39 3.65
CA MET A 360 -27.91 -12.72 2.33
C MET A 360 -26.87 -13.43 1.46
N GLN A 361 -27.23 -14.57 0.88
CA GLN A 361 -26.36 -15.35 0.00
C GLN A 361 -26.36 -14.80 -1.43
N MET A 362 -25.20 -14.85 -2.10
CA MET A 362 -25.05 -14.56 -3.52
C MET A 362 -24.58 -15.80 -4.30
N PRO A 363 -25.08 -16.05 -5.53
CA PRO A 363 -25.98 -15.20 -6.31
C PRO A 363 -27.48 -15.40 -6.02
N SER A 364 -27.88 -16.29 -5.11
CA SER A 364 -29.29 -16.67 -4.89
C SER A 364 -30.19 -15.55 -4.34
N ARG A 365 -29.61 -14.48 -3.77
CA ARG A 365 -30.30 -13.35 -3.11
C ARG A 365 -31.19 -13.77 -1.94
N GLN A 366 -31.03 -14.99 -1.43
CA GLN A 366 -31.81 -15.53 -0.32
C GLN A 366 -31.27 -15.02 1.02
N GLU A 367 -32.14 -14.52 1.88
CA GLU A 367 -31.81 -14.15 3.26
C GLU A 367 -31.68 -15.43 4.10
N ILE A 368 -30.44 -15.83 4.41
CA ILE A 368 -30.12 -17.02 5.21
C ILE A 368 -30.61 -16.83 6.65
N ARG A 369 -30.39 -15.62 7.18
CA ARG A 369 -30.71 -15.26 8.56
C ARG A 369 -31.02 -13.77 8.64
N VAL A 370 -32.13 -13.44 9.29
CA VAL A 370 -32.47 -12.07 9.70
C VAL A 370 -32.54 -12.06 11.23
N ARG A 371 -32.00 -10.99 11.83
CA ARG A 371 -31.97 -10.77 13.27
C ARG A 371 -32.45 -9.36 13.56
N ASN A 372 -33.63 -9.26 14.19
CA ASN A 372 -34.25 -7.99 14.58
C ASN A 372 -33.71 -7.54 15.94
N LEU A 373 -33.55 -6.23 16.09
CA LEU A 373 -32.95 -5.51 17.21
C LEU A 373 -33.82 -4.29 17.55
N PHE A 374 -33.70 -3.75 18.77
CA PHE A 374 -34.52 -2.63 19.24
C PHE A 374 -33.72 -1.67 20.12
N ASN A 375 -33.97 -0.36 19.99
CA ASN A 375 -33.23 0.74 20.63
C ASN A 375 -31.73 0.76 20.26
N VAL A 376 -31.42 0.45 19.00
CA VAL A 376 -30.05 0.45 18.46
C VAL A 376 -29.62 1.87 18.07
N VAL A 377 -28.41 2.26 18.49
CA VAL A 377 -27.75 3.52 18.11
C VAL A 377 -26.76 3.30 16.97
N ASP A 378 -25.89 2.29 17.09
CA ASP A 378 -24.88 1.94 16.07
C ASP A 378 -24.67 0.42 16.01
N CYS A 379 -24.23 -0.07 14.85
CA CYS A 379 -24.03 -1.48 14.53
C CYS A 379 -22.76 -1.66 13.69
N LYS A 380 -21.78 -2.42 14.20
CA LYS A 380 -20.50 -2.68 13.49
C LYS A 380 -20.31 -4.17 13.20
N LEU A 381 -19.99 -4.48 11.95
CA LEU A 381 -19.90 -5.84 11.41
C LEU A 381 -18.43 -6.33 11.41
N HIS A 382 -18.07 -7.17 12.38
CA HIS A 382 -16.74 -7.73 12.54
C HIS A 382 -16.70 -9.21 12.12
N TRP A 383 -16.32 -9.46 10.87
CA TRP A 383 -16.08 -10.81 10.34
C TRP A 383 -14.76 -11.40 10.88
N GLN A 384 -14.79 -12.70 11.23
CA GLN A 384 -13.60 -13.51 11.47
C GLN A 384 -12.96 -13.90 10.12
N ARG A 385 -11.62 -14.07 10.08
CA ARG A 385 -10.84 -14.12 8.82
C ARG A 385 -11.26 -15.23 7.83
N ASN A 386 -11.82 -16.34 8.32
CA ASN A 386 -12.29 -17.46 7.49
C ASN A 386 -13.78 -17.36 7.12
N GLY A 387 -14.52 -16.38 7.65
CA GLY A 387 -15.96 -16.29 7.53
C GLY A 387 -16.76 -17.23 8.44
N ASP A 388 -16.09 -17.98 9.34
CA ASP A 388 -16.76 -18.97 10.20
C ASP A 388 -17.66 -18.30 11.27
N TYR A 389 -17.27 -17.09 11.70
CA TYR A 389 -17.99 -16.26 12.66
C TYR A 389 -18.16 -14.82 12.15
N LEU A 390 -19.31 -14.23 12.47
CA LEU A 390 -19.55 -12.78 12.39
C LEU A 390 -19.94 -12.29 13.78
N CYS A 391 -19.20 -11.33 14.33
CA CYS A 391 -19.65 -10.56 15.48
C CYS A 391 -20.30 -9.26 15.00
N VAL A 392 -21.51 -9.00 15.46
CA VAL A 392 -22.14 -7.68 15.38
C VAL A 392 -21.96 -7.00 16.73
N LYS A 393 -21.21 -5.90 16.77
CA LYS A 393 -21.24 -4.97 17.90
C LYS A 393 -22.51 -4.13 17.77
N VAL A 394 -23.45 -4.28 18.69
CA VAL A 394 -24.71 -3.51 18.75
C VAL A 394 -24.66 -2.58 19.96
N ASP A 395 -24.54 -1.28 19.71
CA ASP A 395 -24.60 -0.27 20.78
C ASP A 395 -26.07 0.13 21.01
N ARG A 396 -26.61 -0.13 22.20
CA ARG A 396 -28.02 0.09 22.56
C ARG A 396 -28.16 1.12 23.68
N THR A 397 -29.25 1.88 23.66
CA THR A 397 -29.64 2.75 24.78
C THR A 397 -30.92 2.22 25.42
N PRO A 398 -30.86 1.64 26.64
CA PRO A 398 -32.05 1.14 27.33
C PRO A 398 -33.04 2.28 27.65
N LYS A 399 -34.33 2.06 27.39
CA LYS A 399 -35.38 3.04 27.72
C LYS A 399 -35.40 3.31 29.23
N GLY A 400 -35.03 4.53 29.63
CA GLY A 400 -34.98 4.96 31.03
C GLY A 400 -33.61 4.87 31.71
N THR A 401 -32.51 4.63 30.98
CA THR A 401 -31.15 4.67 31.55
C THR A 401 -30.22 5.57 30.73
N GLN A 402 -29.51 6.49 31.40
CA GLN A 402 -28.44 7.26 30.79
C GLN A 402 -27.15 6.42 30.72
N GLY A 403 -27.09 5.51 29.76
CA GLY A 403 -25.92 4.66 29.51
C GLY A 403 -26.08 3.84 28.24
N VAL A 404 -25.03 3.77 27.44
CA VAL A 404 -24.97 2.87 26.27
C VAL A 404 -24.48 1.51 26.74
N VAL A 405 -25.25 0.46 26.42
CA VAL A 405 -24.91 -0.93 26.68
C VAL A 405 -24.52 -1.56 25.35
N THR A 406 -23.34 -2.19 25.28
CA THR A 406 -22.89 -2.87 24.06
C THR A 406 -23.22 -4.35 24.14
N ASN A 407 -24.03 -4.83 23.20
CA ASN A 407 -24.27 -6.27 23.01
C ASN A 407 -23.47 -6.77 21.81
N PHE A 408 -22.66 -7.80 22.01
CA PHE A 408 -22.06 -8.56 20.93
C PHE A 408 -22.98 -9.70 20.54
N GLU A 409 -23.50 -9.68 19.32
CA GLU A 409 -24.28 -10.80 18.76
C GLU A 409 -23.40 -11.59 17.78
N ILE A 410 -23.05 -12.83 18.12
CA ILE A 410 -22.09 -13.67 17.41
C ILE A 410 -22.81 -14.77 16.65
N PHE A 411 -22.76 -14.68 15.33
CA PHE A 411 -23.39 -15.58 14.36
C PHE A 411 -22.39 -16.69 13.99
N ARG A 412 -22.80 -17.96 14.14
CA ARG A 412 -21.96 -19.13 13.83
C ARG A 412 -22.32 -19.68 12.45
N MET A 413 -21.55 -19.31 11.43
CA MET A 413 -21.91 -19.50 10.02
C MET A 413 -21.82 -20.94 9.52
N ARG A 414 -20.98 -21.77 10.16
CA ARG A 414 -20.78 -23.18 9.81
C ARG A 414 -21.82 -24.12 10.46
N GLU A 415 -22.68 -23.62 11.34
CA GLU A 415 -23.71 -24.41 12.03
C GLU A 415 -25.09 -24.27 11.38
N LYS A 416 -25.89 -25.35 11.47
CA LYS A 416 -27.25 -25.37 10.90
C LYS A 416 -28.11 -24.27 11.54
N GLN A 417 -28.89 -23.59 10.70
CA GLN A 417 -29.76 -22.45 11.06
C GLN A 417 -29.04 -21.16 11.53
N VAL A 418 -27.70 -21.11 11.52
CA VAL A 418 -26.88 -19.97 11.98
C VAL A 418 -27.33 -19.49 13.38
N PRO A 419 -26.97 -20.24 14.44
CA PRO A 419 -27.26 -19.82 15.81
C PRO A 419 -26.52 -18.51 16.13
N VAL A 420 -27.13 -17.72 17.01
CA VAL A 420 -26.67 -16.39 17.40
C VAL A 420 -26.54 -16.35 18.91
N ASP A 421 -25.31 -16.23 19.41
CA ASP A 421 -25.03 -16.09 20.83
C ASP A 421 -24.94 -14.60 21.18
N VAL A 422 -25.39 -14.22 22.37
CA VAL A 422 -25.38 -12.83 22.82
C VAL A 422 -24.48 -12.70 24.04
N VAL A 423 -23.53 -11.76 24.00
CA VAL A 423 -22.68 -11.38 25.15
C VAL A 423 -22.90 -9.90 25.43
N GLU A 424 -23.41 -9.58 26.61
CA GLU A 424 -23.75 -8.20 27.00
C GLU A 424 -22.64 -7.57 27.83
N MET A 425 -22.20 -6.36 27.44
CA MET A 425 -21.20 -5.57 28.15
C MET A 425 -21.81 -4.26 28.63
N LYS A 426 -21.65 -3.97 29.93
CA LYS A 426 -22.11 -2.74 30.57
C LYS A 426 -21.11 -1.59 30.51
N GLU A 427 -19.87 -1.89 30.11
CA GLU A 427 -18.79 -0.91 29.94
C GLU A 427 -18.67 -0.49 28.47
N SER A 428 -18.20 0.74 28.24
CA SER A 428 -17.91 1.27 26.91
C SER A 428 -16.85 0.43 26.19
N ILE A 429 -17.15 0.00 24.96
CA ILE A 429 -16.23 -0.79 24.14
C ILE A 429 -15.42 0.12 23.21
N ILE A 430 -14.10 0.10 23.37
CA ILE A 430 -13.13 0.85 22.56
C ILE A 430 -12.79 0.06 21.28
N ALA A 431 -12.39 -1.21 21.43
CA ALA A 431 -11.94 -2.04 20.32
C ALA A 431 -12.35 -3.52 20.47
N PHE A 432 -12.48 -4.20 19.32
CA PHE A 432 -12.81 -5.61 19.20
C PHE A 432 -11.94 -6.23 18.10
N ALA A 433 -11.34 -7.40 18.34
CA ALA A 433 -10.58 -8.14 17.32
C ALA A 433 -10.68 -9.66 17.48
N TRP A 434 -10.97 -10.34 16.36
CA TRP A 434 -10.92 -11.81 16.24
C TRP A 434 -9.48 -12.33 16.14
N GLU A 435 -9.25 -13.54 16.66
CA GLU A 435 -8.05 -14.33 16.34
C GLU A 435 -8.04 -14.72 14.84
N PRO A 436 -6.97 -14.39 14.09
CA PRO A 436 -6.80 -14.87 12.73
C PRO A 436 -6.77 -16.41 12.69
N ASN A 437 -7.68 -16.99 11.91
CA ASN A 437 -7.84 -18.44 11.71
C ASN A 437 -8.30 -19.23 12.97
N GLY A 438 -8.76 -18.56 14.03
CA GLY A 438 -9.19 -19.20 15.30
C GLY A 438 -10.57 -18.76 15.81
N SER A 439 -10.98 -19.28 16.97
CA SER A 439 -12.31 -19.02 17.58
C SER A 439 -12.25 -18.19 18.88
N LYS A 440 -11.09 -17.58 19.19
CA LYS A 440 -10.96 -16.58 20.26
C LYS A 440 -11.19 -15.16 19.72
N PHE A 441 -11.57 -14.25 20.61
CA PHE A 441 -11.57 -12.81 20.34
C PHE A 441 -11.15 -12.03 21.58
N ALA A 442 -10.61 -10.83 21.37
CA ALA A 442 -10.21 -9.90 22.41
C ALA A 442 -11.03 -8.61 22.31
N VAL A 443 -11.36 -8.03 23.47
CA VAL A 443 -12.15 -6.81 23.61
C VAL A 443 -11.44 -5.85 24.55
N LEU A 444 -11.24 -4.60 24.12
CA LEU A 444 -10.83 -3.49 24.98
C LEU A 444 -12.07 -2.70 25.40
N HIS A 445 -12.28 -2.61 26.71
CA HIS A 445 -13.46 -1.99 27.31
C HIS A 445 -13.11 -1.12 28.53
N GLY A 446 -14.04 -0.28 28.95
CA GLY A 446 -13.83 0.69 30.02
C GLY A 446 -13.37 2.06 29.49
N GLU A 447 -13.13 2.98 30.42
CA GLU A 447 -12.83 4.38 30.13
C GLU A 447 -11.38 4.73 30.48
N SER A 448 -10.74 5.58 29.69
CA SER A 448 -9.36 6.04 29.96
C SER A 448 -9.30 6.76 31.31
N PRO A 449 -8.38 6.43 32.24
CA PRO A 449 -7.17 5.62 32.06
C PRO A 449 -7.29 4.15 32.54
N ARG A 450 -8.49 3.63 32.79
CA ARG A 450 -8.74 2.26 33.28
C ARG A 450 -9.39 1.40 32.20
N ILE A 451 -8.64 1.14 31.13
CA ILE A 451 -9.08 0.25 30.06
C ILE A 451 -8.72 -1.19 30.47
N ASN A 452 -9.66 -2.11 30.28
CA ASN A 452 -9.54 -3.52 30.61
C ASN A 452 -9.55 -4.34 29.30
N ALA A 453 -8.74 -5.39 29.24
CA ALA A 453 -8.63 -6.28 28.08
C ALA A 453 -9.20 -7.66 28.42
N SER A 454 -10.37 -8.00 27.86
CA SER A 454 -11.04 -9.27 28.08
C SER A 454 -10.90 -10.22 26.90
N PHE A 455 -10.61 -11.48 27.19
CA PHE A 455 -10.34 -12.54 26.23
C PHE A 455 -11.44 -13.58 26.28
N TYR A 456 -12.10 -13.82 25.14
CA TYR A 456 -13.22 -14.76 25.04
C TYR A 456 -12.88 -15.90 24.09
N HIS A 457 -13.40 -17.09 24.39
CA HIS A 457 -13.31 -18.25 23.51
C HIS A 457 -14.71 -18.74 23.15
N VAL A 458 -15.00 -18.84 21.85
CA VAL A 458 -16.18 -19.54 21.34
C VAL A 458 -15.84 -21.04 21.30
N LYS A 459 -16.42 -21.81 22.22
CA LYS A 459 -16.26 -23.28 22.26
C LYS A 459 -17.19 -23.97 21.27
N ASN A 460 -16.78 -25.14 20.80
CA ASN A 460 -17.55 -26.00 19.88
C ASN A 460 -18.89 -26.51 20.44
N ASN A 461 -19.19 -26.27 21.73
CA ASN A 461 -20.49 -26.56 22.35
C ASN A 461 -21.47 -25.37 22.27
N GLY A 462 -21.11 -24.30 21.55
CA GLY A 462 -21.94 -23.10 21.40
C GLY A 462 -21.99 -22.21 22.63
N LYS A 463 -21.05 -22.35 23.57
CA LYS A 463 -20.88 -21.41 24.70
C LYS A 463 -19.67 -20.51 24.46
N ILE A 464 -19.86 -19.22 24.75
CA ILE A 464 -18.79 -18.24 24.80
C ILE A 464 -18.38 -18.09 26.26
N GLU A 465 -17.10 -18.29 26.56
CA GLU A 465 -16.56 -18.18 27.90
C GLU A 465 -15.45 -17.12 27.95
N LEU A 466 -15.44 -16.31 29.01
CA LEU A 466 -14.33 -15.43 29.35
C LEU A 466 -13.17 -16.30 29.84
N ILE A 467 -12.04 -16.28 29.12
CA ILE A 467 -10.80 -16.96 29.50
C ILE A 467 -10.13 -16.19 30.63
N LYS A 468 -10.00 -14.86 30.44
CA LYS A 468 -9.24 -13.97 31.33
C LYS A 468 -9.59 -12.50 31.06
N MET A 469 -9.37 -11.67 32.06
CA MET A 469 -9.38 -10.21 31.97
C MET A 469 -8.02 -9.69 32.45
N PHE A 470 -7.48 -8.67 31.79
CA PHE A 470 -6.35 -7.87 32.29
C PHE A 470 -6.84 -6.45 32.56
N ASP A 471 -6.75 -6.02 33.82
CA ASP A 471 -7.19 -4.68 34.23
C ASP A 471 -6.15 -3.61 33.89
N LYS A 472 -6.58 -2.35 33.79
CA LYS A 472 -5.71 -1.14 33.76
C LYS A 472 -4.61 -1.16 32.68
N GLN A 473 -4.93 -1.66 31.49
CA GLN A 473 -4.06 -1.64 30.33
C GLN A 473 -4.02 -0.24 29.68
N GLN A 474 -2.85 0.18 29.21
CA GLN A 474 -2.69 1.43 28.45
C GLN A 474 -2.78 1.15 26.95
N ALA A 475 -3.93 0.64 26.48
CA ALA A 475 -4.12 0.24 25.10
C ALA A 475 -5.45 0.74 24.53
N ASN A 476 -5.42 1.22 23.28
CA ASN A 476 -6.60 1.58 22.49
C ASN A 476 -6.81 0.68 21.28
N SER A 477 -5.76 -0.05 20.86
CA SER A 477 -5.73 -0.81 19.61
C SER A 477 -5.29 -2.26 19.87
N ILE A 478 -5.86 -3.21 19.12
CA ILE A 478 -5.57 -4.64 19.22
C ILE A 478 -5.01 -5.13 17.88
N PHE A 479 -3.78 -5.64 17.87
CA PHE A 479 -3.11 -6.16 16.68
C PHE A 479 -2.76 -7.64 16.88
N TRP A 480 -3.51 -8.54 16.24
CA TRP A 480 -3.23 -9.98 16.26
C TRP A 480 -2.20 -10.39 15.20
N SER A 481 -1.38 -11.39 15.53
CA SER A 481 -0.50 -12.06 14.58
C SER A 481 -1.30 -12.78 13.49
N PRO A 482 -0.93 -12.69 12.20
CA PRO A 482 -1.61 -13.37 11.09
C PRO A 482 -1.72 -14.90 11.19
N GLN A 483 -0.98 -15.54 12.11
CA GLN A 483 -1.04 -16.97 12.39
C GLN A 483 -1.99 -17.34 13.55
N GLY A 484 -2.57 -16.36 14.25
CA GLY A 484 -3.23 -16.55 15.55
C GLY A 484 -2.24 -16.61 16.71
N GLN A 485 -2.69 -17.08 17.88
CA GLN A 485 -1.93 -17.20 19.13
C GLN A 485 -1.42 -15.86 19.72
N PHE A 486 -0.50 -15.16 19.03
CA PHE A 486 0.16 -13.95 19.55
C PHE A 486 -0.61 -12.67 19.20
N MET A 487 -0.55 -11.69 20.10
CA MET A 487 -1.27 -10.43 19.97
C MET A 487 -0.49 -9.29 20.65
N VAL A 488 -0.54 -8.08 20.09
CA VAL A 488 -0.07 -6.85 20.72
C VAL A 488 -1.26 -5.98 21.07
N LEU A 489 -1.36 -5.59 22.35
CA LEU A 489 -2.18 -4.47 22.80
C LEU A 489 -1.33 -3.19 22.69
N ALA A 490 -1.82 -2.17 21.99
CA ALA A 490 -1.06 -0.95 21.73
C ALA A 490 -1.80 0.31 22.18
N GLY A 491 -1.09 1.18 22.91
CA GLY A 491 -1.50 2.53 23.30
C GLY A 491 -1.07 3.58 22.30
N LEU A 492 -1.59 3.54 21.08
CA LEU A 492 -1.12 4.41 19.99
C LEU A 492 -1.49 5.89 20.18
N ARG A 493 -0.64 6.77 19.64
CA ARG A 493 -0.79 8.24 19.62
C ARG A 493 -0.85 8.86 21.02
N SER A 494 -2.01 8.96 21.63
CA SER A 494 -2.25 9.68 22.89
C SER A 494 -2.04 8.87 24.17
N MET A 495 -1.70 7.57 24.05
CA MET A 495 -1.45 6.67 25.20
C MET A 495 0.03 6.28 25.32
N ASN A 496 0.91 7.26 25.08
CA ASN A 496 2.38 7.20 25.17
C ASN A 496 3.11 6.15 24.32
N GLY A 497 2.40 5.26 23.60
CA GLY A 497 3.03 4.20 22.82
C GLY A 497 3.42 2.96 23.62
N ALA A 498 2.69 2.68 24.71
CA ALA A 498 2.83 1.42 25.45
C ALA A 498 2.43 0.22 24.56
N LEU A 499 3.20 -0.87 24.64
CA LEU A 499 3.04 -2.08 23.82
C LEU A 499 3.09 -3.33 24.72
N ALA A 500 1.97 -4.01 24.92
CA ALA A 500 1.89 -5.24 25.69
C ALA A 500 1.76 -6.46 24.75
N PHE A 501 2.76 -7.34 24.75
CA PHE A 501 2.81 -8.57 23.98
C PHE A 501 2.14 -9.70 24.78
N VAL A 502 1.11 -10.32 24.22
CA VAL A 502 0.27 -11.32 24.88
C VAL A 502 0.25 -12.61 24.07
N ASP A 503 0.47 -13.75 24.74
CA ASP A 503 0.12 -15.08 24.20
C ASP A 503 -1.30 -15.44 24.65
N THR A 504 -2.15 -15.78 23.69
CA THR A 504 -3.56 -16.14 23.93
C THR A 504 -3.82 -17.65 23.96
N SER A 505 -2.80 -18.51 23.95
CA SER A 505 -2.98 -19.91 24.38
C SER A 505 -3.30 -19.97 25.87
N ASP A 506 -2.47 -19.27 26.66
CA ASP A 506 -2.47 -19.30 28.12
C ASP A 506 -3.01 -17.97 28.72
N CYS A 507 -3.28 -16.99 27.85
CA CYS A 507 -3.59 -15.60 28.20
C CYS A 507 -2.55 -15.02 29.17
N THR A 508 -1.28 -15.05 28.76
CA THR A 508 -0.12 -14.55 29.51
C THR A 508 0.47 -13.34 28.80
N MET A 509 0.81 -12.29 29.57
CA MET A 509 1.55 -11.16 29.03
C MET A 509 3.04 -11.51 29.06
N MET A 510 3.64 -11.66 27.88
CA MET A 510 5.02 -12.10 27.70
C MET A 510 6.01 -10.98 27.97
N TYR A 511 5.70 -9.77 27.48
CA TYR A 511 6.59 -8.62 27.54
C TYR A 511 5.80 -7.32 27.48
N ILE A 512 6.32 -6.28 28.14
CA ILE A 512 5.87 -4.90 28.00
C ILE A 512 7.03 -4.12 27.39
N ALA A 513 6.76 -3.42 26.29
CA ALA A 513 7.66 -2.47 25.66
C ALA A 513 7.01 -1.09 25.62
N GLU A 514 7.82 -0.06 25.38
CA GLU A 514 7.38 1.29 25.09
C GLU A 514 8.05 1.77 23.80
N HIS A 515 7.26 2.32 22.88
CA HIS A 515 7.76 3.05 21.72
C HIS A 515 7.08 4.41 21.72
N TYR A 516 7.73 5.39 22.34
CA TYR A 516 7.24 6.75 22.48
C TYR A 516 6.70 7.32 21.16
N MET A 517 5.50 7.90 21.19
CA MET A 517 4.78 8.44 20.03
C MET A 517 4.49 7.48 18.87
N ALA A 518 4.51 6.15 19.08
CA ALA A 518 4.12 5.18 18.05
C ALA A 518 2.74 5.52 17.45
N SER A 519 2.72 5.73 16.14
CA SER A 519 1.51 6.07 15.38
C SER A 519 0.82 4.84 14.81
N ASP A 520 1.61 3.83 14.42
CA ASP A 520 1.17 2.65 13.67
C ASP A 520 1.89 1.36 14.12
N VAL A 521 1.19 0.22 14.02
CA VAL A 521 1.70 -1.15 14.28
C VAL A 521 1.33 -2.05 13.10
N GLU A 522 2.28 -2.84 12.61
CA GLU A 522 2.03 -3.82 11.56
C GLU A 522 2.77 -5.14 11.82
N TRP A 523 2.05 -6.25 11.73
CA TRP A 523 2.62 -7.60 11.79
C TRP A 523 3.13 -8.03 10.42
N ASP A 524 4.28 -8.70 10.40
CA ASP A 524 4.74 -9.42 9.23
C ASP A 524 3.73 -10.54 8.87
N PRO A 525 3.43 -10.79 7.57
CA PRO A 525 2.53 -11.86 7.12
C PRO A 525 2.81 -13.27 7.67
N THR A 526 4.06 -13.59 8.04
CA THR A 526 4.42 -14.86 8.70
C THR A 526 4.14 -14.88 10.20
N GLY A 527 3.87 -13.73 10.81
CA GLY A 527 3.58 -13.59 12.24
C GLY A 527 4.80 -13.70 13.16
N ARG A 528 6.02 -13.66 12.61
CA ARG A 528 7.28 -13.76 13.38
C ARG A 528 7.72 -12.41 13.93
N TYR A 529 7.42 -11.32 13.22
CA TYR A 529 7.88 -9.98 13.54
C TYR A 529 6.73 -8.98 13.65
N VAL A 530 6.94 -7.97 14.48
CA VAL A 530 6.08 -6.77 14.60
C VAL A 530 6.95 -5.56 14.25
N VAL A 531 6.42 -4.65 13.45
CA VAL A 531 6.96 -3.29 13.36
C VAL A 531 6.04 -2.34 14.11
N THR A 532 6.63 -1.42 14.88
CA THR A 532 5.94 -0.22 15.34
C THR A 532 6.70 1.01 14.85
N SER A 533 5.99 2.06 14.43
CA SER A 533 6.63 3.20 13.73
C SER A 533 6.01 4.55 14.08
N VAL A 534 6.79 5.62 13.86
CA VAL A 534 6.43 7.02 14.12
C VAL A 534 6.41 7.78 12.79
N SER A 535 5.25 7.84 12.15
CA SER A 535 5.07 8.52 10.86
C SER A 535 5.20 10.03 10.99
N TRP A 536 6.00 10.65 10.11
CA TRP A 536 6.15 12.10 9.91
C TRP A 536 4.81 12.81 9.63
N TRP A 537 3.84 12.09 9.05
CA TRP A 537 2.48 12.61 8.84
C TRP A 537 1.67 12.73 10.14
N SER A 538 2.08 12.04 11.23
CA SER A 538 1.45 12.12 12.55
C SER A 538 2.28 12.94 13.55
N HIS A 539 3.58 12.67 13.65
CA HIS A 539 4.50 13.29 14.60
C HIS A 539 5.83 13.64 13.92
N LYS A 540 6.36 14.84 14.18
CA LYS A 540 7.57 15.40 13.54
C LYS A 540 8.87 15.19 14.34
N VAL A 541 8.86 14.25 15.29
CA VAL A 541 9.94 13.98 16.25
C VAL A 541 10.19 12.48 16.28
N ASP A 542 11.45 12.07 16.45
CA ASP A 542 11.89 10.67 16.59
C ASP A 542 11.34 9.70 15.51
N ASN A 543 11.29 10.18 14.27
CA ASN A 543 10.79 9.41 13.13
C ASN A 543 11.67 8.18 12.84
N ALA A 544 11.15 7.03 13.27
CA ALA A 544 11.81 5.73 13.20
C ALA A 544 10.78 4.62 13.03
N TYR A 545 11.26 3.45 12.59
CA TYR A 545 10.53 2.19 12.73
C TYR A 545 11.37 1.20 13.54
N TRP A 546 10.74 0.55 14.51
CA TRP A 546 11.37 -0.38 15.43
C TRP A 546 10.83 -1.78 15.13
N LEU A 547 11.75 -2.73 14.90
CA LEU A 547 11.44 -4.11 14.56
C LEU A 547 11.56 -4.99 15.80
N TRP A 548 10.50 -5.71 16.13
CA TRP A 548 10.39 -6.59 17.30
C TRP A 548 10.15 -8.03 16.85
N THR A 549 10.55 -9.01 17.67
CA THR A 549 10.01 -10.38 17.56
C THR A 549 8.57 -10.43 18.07
N PHE A 550 7.84 -11.49 17.72
CA PHE A 550 6.53 -11.83 18.32
C PHE A 550 6.54 -11.94 19.86
N GLN A 551 7.72 -12.10 20.48
CA GLN A 551 7.92 -12.17 21.93
C GLN A 551 8.14 -10.79 22.59
N GLY A 552 8.20 -9.71 21.80
CA GLY A 552 8.50 -8.36 22.28
C GLY A 552 9.98 -8.00 22.40
N ARG A 553 10.90 -8.87 21.97
CA ARG A 553 12.34 -8.54 21.92
C ARG A 553 12.60 -7.59 20.75
N LEU A 554 13.15 -6.40 21.04
CA LEU A 554 13.67 -5.48 20.02
C LEU A 554 14.83 -6.12 19.25
N LEU A 555 14.78 -6.02 17.91
CA LEU A 555 15.84 -6.44 16.99
C LEU A 555 16.59 -5.23 16.42
N GLN A 556 15.86 -4.24 15.91
CA GLN A 556 16.41 -3.06 15.24
C GLN A 556 15.61 -1.80 15.60
N LYS A 557 16.30 -0.67 15.72
CA LYS A 557 15.72 0.67 15.74
C LYS A 557 16.27 1.44 14.54
N ASN A 558 15.44 1.59 13.51
CA ASN A 558 15.83 2.19 12.23
C ASN A 558 15.28 3.62 12.15
N ASN A 559 16.08 4.59 12.61
CA ASN A 559 15.79 6.02 12.45
C ASN A 559 15.96 6.41 10.97
N LYS A 560 15.03 7.20 10.42
CA LYS A 560 15.05 7.66 9.00
C LYS A 560 14.46 9.07 8.91
N ASP A 561 15.19 10.02 8.31
CA ASP A 561 14.71 11.39 8.18
C ASP A 561 13.36 11.43 7.45
N ARG A 562 12.40 12.13 8.05
CA ARG A 562 11.03 12.30 7.56
C ARG A 562 10.42 10.98 7.03
N PHE A 563 10.57 9.90 7.80
CA PHE A 563 9.90 8.62 7.56
C PHE A 563 8.39 8.81 7.48
N CYS A 564 7.77 8.40 6.37
CA CYS A 564 6.35 8.59 6.11
C CYS A 564 5.53 7.32 6.38
N GLN A 565 5.96 6.19 5.84
CA GLN A 565 5.19 4.94 5.82
C GLN A 565 6.12 3.73 5.75
N LEU A 566 5.75 2.66 6.46
CA LEU A 566 6.19 1.30 6.20
C LEU A 566 4.96 0.46 5.84
N LEU A 567 5.12 -0.51 4.94
CA LEU A 567 4.13 -1.58 4.70
C LEU A 567 4.85 -2.90 4.43
N TRP A 568 4.42 -3.99 5.07
CA TRP A 568 4.90 -5.33 4.72
C TRP A 568 4.35 -5.77 3.35
N ARG A 569 5.16 -6.49 2.57
CA ARG A 569 4.75 -7.12 1.31
C ARG A 569 3.86 -8.34 1.63
N PRO A 570 2.55 -8.33 1.32
CA PRO A 570 1.68 -9.46 1.65
C PRO A 570 2.14 -10.76 0.99
N ARG A 571 2.05 -11.89 1.69
CA ARG A 571 2.29 -13.20 1.08
C ARG A 571 1.00 -13.76 0.46
N PRO A 572 1.05 -14.44 -0.70
CA PRO A 572 -0.10 -15.21 -1.20
C PRO A 572 -0.43 -16.38 -0.25
N PRO A 573 -1.66 -16.93 -0.31
CA PRO A 573 -1.99 -18.20 0.33
C PRO A 573 -1.01 -19.32 -0.08
N THR A 574 -0.68 -20.20 0.85
CA THR A 574 0.24 -21.31 0.63
C THR A 574 -0.32 -22.31 -0.39
N LEU A 575 0.50 -22.72 -1.36
CA LEU A 575 0.17 -23.77 -2.33
C LEU A 575 0.19 -25.20 -1.74
N LEU A 576 0.66 -25.35 -0.49
CA LEU A 576 0.77 -26.63 0.20
C LEU A 576 -0.61 -27.19 0.57
N SER A 577 -0.80 -28.50 0.40
CA SER A 577 -2.01 -29.18 0.86
C SER A 577 -2.10 -29.23 2.39
N VAL A 578 -3.31 -29.37 2.91
CA VAL A 578 -3.57 -29.48 4.35
C VAL A 578 -2.78 -30.65 4.98
N ASP A 579 -2.55 -31.74 4.25
CA ASP A 579 -1.79 -32.90 4.73
C ASP A 579 -0.27 -32.72 4.63
N GLN A 580 0.22 -31.97 3.63
CA GLN A 580 1.62 -31.52 3.62
C GLN A 580 1.91 -30.61 4.82
N ILE A 581 0.99 -29.69 5.15
CA ILE A 581 1.10 -28.83 6.33
C ILE A 581 1.09 -29.65 7.63
N LYS A 582 0.23 -30.69 7.75
CA LYS A 582 0.27 -31.63 8.88
C LYS A 582 1.61 -32.38 8.97
N MET A 583 2.17 -32.81 7.84
CA MET A 583 3.46 -33.52 7.80
C MET A 583 4.61 -32.61 8.24
N ILE A 584 4.69 -31.39 7.71
CA ILE A 584 5.69 -30.38 8.12
C ILE A 584 5.56 -30.06 9.62
N LYS A 585 4.34 -29.98 10.17
CA LYS A 585 4.13 -29.80 11.62
C LYS A 585 4.59 -31.00 12.46
N LYS A 586 4.55 -32.24 11.95
CA LYS A 586 5.16 -33.41 12.62
C LYS A 586 6.68 -33.36 12.57
N ASP A 587 7.25 -33.04 11.40
CA ASP A 587 8.69 -32.98 11.16
C ASP A 587 9.36 -31.68 11.70
N LEU A 588 8.60 -30.79 12.34
CA LEU A 588 9.08 -29.48 12.83
C LEU A 588 10.34 -29.58 13.69
N LYS A 589 10.49 -30.65 14.50
CA LYS A 589 11.69 -30.91 15.31
C LYS A 589 12.96 -31.17 14.49
N LYS A 590 12.83 -31.66 13.25
CA LYS A 590 13.94 -31.85 12.31
C LYS A 590 14.34 -30.52 11.69
N TYR A 591 13.37 -29.75 11.20
CA TYR A 591 13.61 -28.43 10.60
C TYR A 591 14.15 -27.42 11.62
N SER A 592 13.61 -27.39 12.85
CA SER A 592 14.07 -26.52 13.94
C SER A 592 15.57 -26.64 14.19
N LYS A 593 16.13 -27.85 14.23
CA LYS A 593 17.59 -28.05 14.40
C LYS A 593 18.42 -27.52 13.22
N ILE A 594 17.88 -27.58 12.00
CA ILE A 594 18.56 -27.07 10.80
C ILE A 594 18.59 -25.53 10.83
N PHE A 595 17.48 -24.89 11.21
CA PHE A 595 17.42 -23.44 11.38
C PHE A 595 18.30 -22.96 12.55
N GLU A 596 18.26 -23.61 13.71
CA GLU A 596 19.12 -23.28 14.85
C GLU A 596 20.62 -23.37 14.49
N GLN A 597 21.01 -24.36 13.68
CA GLN A 597 22.38 -24.45 13.15
C GLN A 597 22.71 -23.32 12.16
N LYS A 598 21.80 -23.00 11.22
CA LYS A 598 21.96 -21.83 10.32
C LYS A 598 22.12 -20.53 11.11
N ASP A 599 21.26 -20.29 12.11
CA ASP A 599 21.24 -19.06 12.90
C ASP A 599 22.52 -18.90 13.74
N ARG A 600 22.97 -19.97 14.39
CA ARG A 600 24.24 -19.99 15.13
C ARG A 600 25.43 -19.71 14.22
N LEU A 601 25.46 -20.27 13.00
CA LEU A 601 26.50 -19.98 12.01
C LEU A 601 26.42 -18.53 11.50
N SER A 602 25.22 -18.01 11.27
CA SER A 602 24.96 -16.62 10.84
C SER A 602 25.36 -15.59 11.89
N GLN A 603 25.12 -15.87 13.18
CA GLN A 603 25.57 -15.07 14.31
C GLN A 603 27.10 -15.10 14.43
N SER A 604 27.72 -16.29 14.36
CA SER A 604 29.18 -16.45 14.41
C SER A 604 29.91 -15.78 13.24
N LYS A 605 29.30 -15.75 12.05
CA LYS A 605 29.84 -15.02 10.89
C LYS A 605 29.79 -13.50 11.12
N ALA A 606 28.68 -12.98 11.64
CA ALA A 606 28.52 -11.55 11.87
C ALA A 606 29.34 -11.02 13.05
N SER A 607 29.50 -11.79 14.13
CA SER A 607 30.40 -11.42 15.22
C SER A 607 31.85 -11.35 14.74
N LYS A 608 32.28 -12.29 13.88
CA LYS A 608 33.58 -12.21 13.21
C LYS A 608 33.69 -10.96 12.33
N GLU A 609 32.73 -10.72 11.43
CA GLU A 609 32.79 -9.57 10.50
C GLU A 609 32.81 -8.22 11.24
N LEU A 610 32.05 -8.09 12.34
CA LEU A 610 32.06 -6.90 13.19
C LEU A 610 33.41 -6.72 13.91
N VAL A 611 34.03 -7.81 14.38
CA VAL A 611 35.38 -7.81 14.97
C VAL A 611 36.44 -7.46 13.94
N ASP A 612 36.35 -7.99 12.73
CA ASP A 612 37.29 -7.71 11.63
C ASP A 612 37.16 -6.25 11.14
N LYS A 613 35.94 -5.71 11.02
CA LYS A 613 35.68 -4.28 10.76
C LYS A 613 36.24 -3.37 11.86
N ARG A 614 36.00 -3.69 13.14
CA ARG A 614 36.57 -2.96 14.29
C ARG A 614 38.09 -3.03 14.34
N ARG A 615 38.67 -4.15 13.93
CA ARG A 615 40.13 -4.33 13.83
C ARG A 615 40.71 -3.44 12.74
N ALA A 616 40.13 -3.44 11.53
CA ALA A 616 40.57 -2.57 10.45
C ALA A 616 40.55 -1.08 10.85
N MET A 617 39.44 -0.61 11.46
CA MET A 617 39.36 0.75 12.00
C MET A 617 40.43 1.05 13.06
N MET A 618 40.76 0.10 13.92
CA MET A 618 41.82 0.25 14.93
C MET A 618 43.22 0.24 14.31
N GLU A 619 43.46 -0.56 13.26
CA GLU A 619 44.72 -0.61 12.52
C GLU A 619 44.94 0.67 11.69
N ASP A 620 43.89 1.20 11.05
CA ASP A 620 43.96 2.50 10.35
C ASP A 620 44.14 3.66 11.34
N TYR A 621 43.48 3.65 12.51
CA TYR A 621 43.71 4.64 13.56
C TYR A 621 45.13 4.56 14.14
N ARG A 622 45.68 3.34 14.33
CA ARG A 622 47.09 3.16 14.74
C ARG A 622 48.04 3.71 13.68
N ARG A 623 47.84 3.37 12.41
CA ARG A 623 48.65 3.88 11.29
C ARG A 623 48.61 5.41 11.25
N TYR A 624 47.42 6.01 11.37
CA TYR A 624 47.26 7.47 11.46
C TYR A 624 48.02 8.05 12.66
N ARG A 625 47.89 7.46 13.85
CA ARG A 625 48.60 7.89 15.07
C ARG A 625 50.12 7.75 14.95
N GLU A 626 50.60 6.70 14.31
CA GLU A 626 52.03 6.45 14.06
C GLU A 626 52.59 7.46 13.05
N THR A 627 51.91 7.70 11.92
CA THR A 627 52.29 8.75 10.96
C THR A 627 52.24 10.15 11.61
N ALA A 628 51.23 10.44 12.41
CA ALA A 628 51.13 11.73 13.12
C ALA A 628 52.25 11.90 14.16
N LEU A 629 52.62 10.83 14.88
CA LEU A 629 53.77 10.83 15.80
C LEU A 629 55.11 11.01 15.06
N GLN A 630 55.29 10.39 13.90
CA GLN A 630 56.47 10.57 13.06
C GLN A 630 56.60 12.02 12.58
N ILE A 631 55.54 12.59 12.02
CA ILE A 631 55.50 14.02 11.62
C ILE A 631 55.76 14.92 12.84
N TYR A 632 55.20 14.60 14.01
CA TYR A 632 55.42 15.36 15.23
C TYR A 632 56.87 15.27 15.74
N GLN A 633 57.56 14.14 15.52
CA GLN A 633 58.99 13.96 15.83
C GLN A 633 59.90 14.66 14.80
N GLU A 634 59.62 14.55 13.51
CA GLU A 634 60.34 15.24 12.43
C GLU A 634 60.29 16.77 12.62
N GLN A 635 59.12 17.29 13.03
CA GLN A 635 58.92 18.71 13.34
C GLN A 635 59.52 19.15 14.69
N LYS A 636 60.08 18.24 15.52
CA LYS A 636 60.58 18.62 16.86
C LYS A 636 61.74 19.62 16.79
N SER A 637 62.65 19.46 15.83
CA SER A 637 63.75 20.40 15.56
C SER A 637 63.23 21.82 15.28
N VAL A 638 62.31 21.94 14.32
CA VAL A 638 61.67 23.22 13.95
C VAL A 638 60.86 23.81 15.10
N ARG A 639 60.21 22.98 15.94
CA ARG A 639 59.55 23.45 17.17
C ARG A 639 60.53 24.02 18.18
N LEU A 640 61.68 23.38 18.42
CA LEU A 640 62.71 23.91 19.33
C LEU A 640 63.29 25.23 18.80
N GLU A 641 63.59 25.33 17.50
CA GLU A 641 64.08 26.58 16.89
C GLU A 641 63.08 27.73 17.07
N LEU A 642 61.79 27.48 16.77
CA LEU A 642 60.71 28.47 16.94
C LEU A 642 60.40 28.79 18.43
N ARG A 643 60.81 27.94 19.37
CA ARG A 643 60.65 28.12 20.83
C ARG A 643 61.95 28.52 21.54
N GLY A 644 62.97 28.96 20.79
CA GLY A 644 64.22 29.49 21.36
C GLY A 644 65.06 28.46 22.12
N GLY A 645 64.91 27.17 21.81
CA GLY A 645 65.65 26.07 22.43
C GLY A 645 65.01 25.45 23.68
N VAL A 646 63.83 25.91 24.10
CA VAL A 646 63.08 25.30 25.22
C VAL A 646 62.30 24.07 24.72
N ASP A 647 62.66 22.89 25.21
CA ASP A 647 62.03 21.63 24.85
C ASP A 647 60.81 21.32 25.75
N THR A 648 59.66 21.84 25.35
CA THR A 648 58.38 21.63 26.03
C THR A 648 57.80 20.23 25.88
N ASP A 649 58.45 19.34 25.12
CA ASP A 649 57.94 17.98 24.89
C ASP A 649 58.41 16.99 25.99
N GLU A 650 59.31 17.43 26.89
CA GLU A 650 59.72 16.69 28.10
C GLU A 650 59.08 17.30 29.36
N LEU A 651 58.36 16.47 30.13
CA LEU A 651 57.42 16.89 31.18
C LEU A 651 58.09 17.46 32.44
N ASP A 652 59.40 17.24 32.63
CA ASP A 652 60.17 17.70 33.80
C ASP A 652 60.67 19.16 33.68
N SER A 653 60.44 19.85 32.55
CA SER A 653 61.11 21.13 32.24
C SER A 653 60.54 22.36 32.96
N ASN A 654 59.22 22.42 33.21
CA ASN A 654 58.53 23.53 33.89
C ASN A 654 57.68 22.98 35.04
N VAL A 655 58.12 23.11 36.30
CA VAL A 655 57.34 22.66 37.48
C VAL A 655 56.47 23.77 38.06
N ASP A 656 56.82 25.04 37.86
CA ASP A 656 56.23 26.19 38.56
C ASP A 656 54.94 26.78 37.94
N ASP A 657 54.47 26.25 36.80
CA ASP A 657 53.43 26.85 35.94
C ASP A 657 52.10 26.05 35.85
N TRP A 658 51.86 25.09 36.76
CA TRP A 658 50.68 24.21 36.74
C TRP A 658 49.62 24.61 37.78
N GLU A 659 48.51 25.20 37.33
CA GLU A 659 47.24 25.19 38.09
C GLU A 659 46.43 23.93 37.70
N GLU A 660 46.15 23.07 38.67
CA GLU A 660 45.52 21.75 38.44
C GLU A 660 43.99 21.80 38.67
N GLU A 661 43.24 22.23 37.66
CA GLU A 661 41.78 22.10 37.68
C GLU A 661 41.34 20.66 37.33
N THR A 662 40.84 19.96 38.35
CA THR A 662 40.26 18.61 38.20
C THR A 662 38.74 18.72 38.05
N ILE A 663 38.22 18.33 36.89
CA ILE A 663 36.77 18.35 36.61
C ILE A 663 36.25 16.90 36.59
N GLU A 664 35.42 16.55 37.57
CA GLU A 664 34.81 15.22 37.67
C GLU A 664 33.46 15.15 36.97
N PHE A 665 33.28 14.16 36.09
CA PHE A 665 32.00 13.83 35.48
C PHE A 665 31.46 12.50 36.00
N PHE A 666 30.27 12.52 36.59
CA PHE A 666 29.59 11.31 37.04
C PHE A 666 28.98 10.56 35.85
N ILE A 667 29.46 9.35 35.55
CA ILE A 667 29.02 8.60 34.36
C ILE A 667 27.88 7.61 34.66
N ASN A 668 28.00 6.79 35.71
CA ASN A 668 26.94 5.86 36.13
C ASN A 668 27.19 5.26 37.52
N GLU A 669 26.13 4.79 38.17
CA GLU A 669 26.14 3.99 39.39
C GLU A 669 25.79 2.53 39.06
N GLU A 670 26.66 1.57 39.41
CA GLU A 670 26.37 0.14 39.29
C GLU A 670 26.30 -0.51 40.69
N ILE A 671 25.10 -0.99 41.04
CA ILE A 671 24.86 -1.72 42.30
C ILE A 671 25.07 -3.21 42.03
N ILE A 672 26.08 -3.81 42.65
CA ILE A 672 26.39 -5.23 42.49
C ILE A 672 25.90 -6.01 43.72
N PRO A 673 24.82 -6.80 43.62
CA PRO A 673 24.39 -7.70 44.69
C PRO A 673 25.29 -8.94 44.75
N ILE A 674 26.00 -9.11 45.86
CA ILE A 674 26.79 -10.33 46.12
C ILE A 674 25.83 -11.43 46.59
N GLY A 675 25.83 -12.58 45.89
CA GLY A 675 24.93 -13.70 46.18
C GLY A 675 25.29 -14.49 47.43
N ASP A 676 24.29 -15.10 48.07
CA ASP A 676 24.41 -15.80 49.35
C ASP A 676 25.37 -17.00 49.32
N LEU A 677 26.30 -17.04 50.27
CA LEU A 677 27.14 -18.20 50.58
C LEU A 677 26.53 -19.01 51.73
N HIS A 678 26.31 -20.30 51.48
CA HIS A 678 25.41 -21.13 52.28
C HIS A 678 26.03 -21.64 53.61
N HIS A 679 25.23 -21.60 54.68
CA HIS A 679 25.34 -22.44 55.89
C HIS A 679 26.65 -22.40 56.72
N ASN A 680 26.63 -21.65 57.84
CA ASN A 680 26.49 -22.30 59.15
C ASN A 680 25.94 -21.38 60.26
N ARG A 681 25.64 -21.95 61.44
CA ARG A 681 24.89 -21.27 62.52
C ARG A 681 25.75 -20.35 63.41
N LYS A 682 25.10 -19.31 63.97
CA LYS A 682 25.55 -18.38 65.04
C LYS A 682 26.40 -17.15 64.66
N THR A 683 26.08 -16.45 63.58
CA THR A 683 26.20 -14.97 63.57
C THR A 683 25.14 -14.33 62.68
N LYS A 684 24.46 -13.29 63.16
CA LYS A 684 23.71 -12.36 62.28
C LYS A 684 24.68 -11.25 61.89
N LEU A 685 25.09 -11.24 60.63
CA LEU A 685 25.91 -10.18 60.03
C LEU A 685 25.28 -9.77 58.70
N LEU A 686 25.39 -8.49 58.36
CA LEU A 686 24.62 -7.88 57.28
C LEU A 686 25.13 -8.36 55.92
N ALA A 687 24.23 -8.80 55.05
CA ALA A 687 24.44 -8.71 53.60
C ALA A 687 24.60 -7.21 53.25
N ARG A 688 25.80 -6.82 52.83
CA ARG A 688 26.12 -5.47 52.38
C ARG A 688 26.21 -5.48 50.86
N ALA A 689 25.32 -4.76 50.18
CA ALA A 689 25.51 -4.42 48.77
C ALA A 689 26.78 -3.56 48.65
N THR A 690 27.55 -3.75 47.57
CA THR A 690 28.67 -2.87 47.23
C THR A 690 28.22 -2.01 46.06
N THR A 691 27.99 -0.72 46.33
CA THR A 691 27.76 0.26 45.27
C THR A 691 29.11 0.63 44.67
N VAL A 692 29.24 0.54 43.35
CA VAL A 692 30.45 0.94 42.63
C VAL A 692 30.11 2.17 41.79
N TYR A 693 30.73 3.29 42.15
CA TYR A 693 30.61 4.55 41.43
C TYR A 693 31.64 4.62 40.30
N LYS A 694 31.20 4.92 39.08
CA LYS A 694 32.09 5.22 37.95
C LYS A 694 32.12 6.73 37.72
N TYR A 695 33.11 7.37 38.34
CA TYR A 695 33.53 8.71 38.01
C TYR A 695 34.43 8.67 36.77
N LEU A 696 34.34 9.70 35.93
CA LEU A 696 35.36 10.02 34.95
C LEU A 696 36.06 11.29 35.43
N ILE A 697 37.29 11.13 35.91
CA ILE A 697 38.12 12.23 36.36
C ILE A 697 38.86 12.78 35.13
N LEU A 698 38.65 14.05 34.83
CA LEU A 698 39.24 14.72 33.68
C LEU A 698 40.16 15.84 34.22
N GLN A 699 41.44 15.51 34.41
CA GLN A 699 42.47 16.49 34.73
C GLN A 699 42.74 17.33 33.48
N VAL A 700 42.51 18.65 33.58
CA VAL A 700 42.75 19.60 32.50
C VAL A 700 43.89 20.52 32.93
N TYR A 701 45.02 20.39 32.25
CA TYR A 701 46.19 21.23 32.51
C TYR A 701 46.16 22.46 31.59
N LEU A 702 45.96 23.63 32.18
CA LEU A 702 45.94 24.93 31.52
C LEU A 702 47.29 25.62 31.70
N THR A 703 47.94 25.99 30.60
CA THR A 703 49.21 26.74 30.61
C THR A 703 48.95 28.21 30.29
N CYS A 704 49.33 29.12 31.18
CA CYS A 704 49.05 30.55 31.05
C CYS A 704 50.10 31.28 30.19
N SER A 705 50.19 30.91 28.90
CA SER A 705 51.04 31.63 27.94
C SER A 705 50.37 31.83 26.57
N LEU A 706 50.67 32.97 25.93
CA LEU A 706 50.06 33.40 24.67
C LEU A 706 50.63 32.65 23.45
N SER A 707 50.33 31.35 23.33
CA SER A 707 50.57 30.59 22.10
C SER A 707 49.44 29.60 21.80
N PHE A 708 49.03 29.51 20.53
CA PHE A 708 47.97 28.59 20.11
C PHE A 708 48.49 27.13 20.15
N SER A 709 48.04 26.36 21.14
CA SER A 709 48.15 24.90 21.18
C SER A 709 46.93 24.33 21.90
N PRO A 710 46.30 23.24 21.40
CA PRO A 710 45.15 22.64 22.08
C PRO A 710 45.60 21.90 23.36
N PRO A 711 44.77 21.87 24.42
CA PRO A 711 45.10 21.22 25.69
C PRO A 711 45.26 19.70 25.55
N VAL A 712 46.16 19.13 26.35
CA VAL A 712 46.41 17.69 26.40
C VAL A 712 45.49 17.03 27.44
N PHE A 713 44.54 16.24 26.96
CA PHE A 713 43.62 15.50 27.83
C PHE A 713 44.20 14.14 28.22
N VAL A 714 44.49 13.94 29.51
CA VAL A 714 44.90 12.66 30.08
C VAL A 714 43.67 11.94 30.64
N TRP A 715 43.36 10.76 30.12
CA TRP A 715 42.16 10.00 30.48
C TRP A 715 42.52 8.89 31.47
N LYS A 716 41.91 8.88 32.66
CA LYS A 716 42.20 7.93 33.74
C LYS A 716 40.90 7.31 34.27
N GLU A 717 40.62 6.05 33.92
CA GLU A 717 39.46 5.31 34.46
C GLU A 717 39.81 4.71 35.84
N GLU A 718 39.63 5.49 36.90
CA GLU A 718 39.81 4.98 38.26
C GLU A 718 38.52 4.36 38.82
N ARG A 719 38.62 3.12 39.33
CA ARG A 719 37.50 2.38 39.93
C ARG A 719 37.60 2.37 41.45
N GLY A 720 37.14 3.44 42.08
CA GLY A 720 37.06 3.56 43.53
C GLY A 720 35.96 2.67 44.13
N ALA A 721 36.32 1.85 45.13
CA ALA A 721 35.37 1.06 45.92
C ALA A 721 35.22 1.66 47.34
N LEU A 722 34.23 2.55 47.51
CA LEU A 722 33.97 3.24 48.78
C LEU A 722 33.18 2.35 49.76
N LEU A 723 33.90 1.68 50.67
CA LEU A 723 33.33 1.03 51.85
C LEU A 723 32.91 2.06 52.90
N LEU A 724 31.73 2.68 52.71
CA LEU A 724 31.16 3.65 53.64
C LEU A 724 30.80 3.00 54.99
N THR A 725 31.67 3.19 55.98
CA THR A 725 31.39 2.95 57.40
C THR A 725 31.30 4.28 58.14
N GLY A 726 30.11 4.89 58.17
CA GLY A 726 29.85 6.16 58.85
C GLY A 726 28.35 6.34 59.14
N GLU A 727 28.05 7.02 60.25
CA GLU A 727 26.67 7.24 60.71
C GLU A 727 26.00 8.43 60.02
N GLY A 728 24.67 8.40 59.92
CA GLY A 728 23.93 9.26 59.00
C GLY A 728 23.70 10.70 59.46
N ARG A 729 23.82 11.64 58.52
CA ARG A 729 23.09 12.92 58.49
C ARG A 729 22.66 13.22 57.05
N GLN A 730 21.44 13.72 56.88
CA GLN A 730 20.91 14.11 55.57
C GLN A 730 21.50 15.47 55.13
N PRO A 731 21.88 15.65 53.86
CA PRO A 731 21.92 16.98 53.27
C PRO A 731 20.48 17.48 53.06
N ARG A 732 20.25 18.78 53.30
CA ARG A 732 19.07 19.48 52.78
C ARG A 732 19.38 20.00 51.39
N CYS A 733 18.40 19.97 50.48
CA CYS A 733 18.44 20.83 49.32
C CYS A 733 18.08 22.26 49.75
N GLU A 734 18.89 23.23 49.35
CA GLU A 734 18.45 24.61 49.15
C GLU A 734 18.57 24.92 47.65
N SER A 735 17.99 26.05 47.21
CA SER A 735 17.47 26.26 45.85
C SER A 735 18.50 26.41 44.74
#